data_AF-A0A0M4ESF3-F1
#
_entry.id   AF-A0A0M4ESF3-F1
#
_cell.length_a   1.000
_cell.length_b   1.000
_cell.length_c   1.000
_cell.angle_alpha   90.00
_cell.angle_beta   90.00
_cell.angle_gamma   90.00
#
_symmetry.space_group_name_H-M   'P 1'
#
loop_
_entity.id
_entity.type
_entity.pdbx_description
1 polymer ?
#
loop_
_entity_poly.entity_id
_entity_poly.type
_entity_poly.pdbx_seq_one_letter_code
_entity_poly.pdbx_strand_id
1 'polypeptide(L)'
;FFFIGNEREIRSLSQLVLNVLVEHELVQSLGEPEIDPGHKLLAEPKDDADAEQLRGAFMYLVLNTAHAGGGEQAEVLRLNPHCVHLLQQLPTQLPQLVTVSLALMCGLQPQLLEFLGCAPRWLSTQYHDSLNETLSHLIIDKQKQLPLICGVLNAVTQAICLEDHDAFIGYAVRLLQRHLLDSEERLSLLRTNARQRYLGAAMHQLLDVMLFNMEALAKPPTAPDYALVYTLRSAAVSIKQEPDVPGKLRNYANKLMDAVQRVLQQVSITTFMYWQELPSSRLLYKLQGDICLQAQQLLQLLAQDEILGKHKLCLQIQNFADAAQTFEERLEDLPLGELLELLDGDLGEASQSQLLAGLDQLLSRAIAMGSEECVETMAKHVHLLGYKHALMICEHLAQIVKFKQEQEEVEEENDFDEMYGDLLCDVLTPTFANCTIADQLKLLHKRDDLQLLKCFNFYMPDSNERRLEFFNNLRSDIKRLKLAQYLQFCWEMPVQTWRHLACLAASCPDYARLYWHLVTYCAPHAAKNVEATLVQILLNDRPHYNLEFPISLYETPVLLGGMQHYHVLRHQQRRRKRYRQRVLGLNLKLKAYTPAELQSMQNMYLDMCAAALEQFTTNEQWSALMRMLQLLQRLEAAEKRLFASSQRHWQHQRQQLRRLMQNKAPMEAEENARRHLKLANRYCSMHHRMGNWRQNHGTLFGQLIKSSDELRAARLQDFDVERLQL
;
A
#
# COMPACT_ATOMS: atom_id res chain seq x y z
N PHE A 1 -30.76 -17.77 45.47
CA PHE A 1 -31.99 -18.56 45.78
C PHE A 1 -33.25 -18.02 45.06
N PHE A 2 -33.17 -16.99 44.21
CA PHE A 2 -34.35 -16.36 43.59
C PHE A 2 -34.74 -16.89 42.19
N PHE A 3 -33.84 -17.56 41.47
CA PHE A 3 -34.14 -18.12 40.14
C PHE A 3 -34.99 -19.40 40.22
N ILE A 4 -34.61 -20.31 41.12
CA ILE A 4 -35.26 -21.62 41.31
C ILE A 4 -36.69 -21.38 41.81
N GLY A 5 -37.68 -21.76 41.01
CA GLY A 5 -39.11 -21.60 41.30
C GLY A 5 -39.81 -20.46 40.53
N ASN A 6 -39.09 -19.61 39.79
CA ASN A 6 -39.65 -18.54 38.95
C ASN A 6 -39.40 -18.74 37.45
N GLU A 7 -38.90 -19.92 37.06
CA GLU A 7 -38.44 -20.24 35.71
C GLU A 7 -39.54 -20.09 34.65
N ARG A 8 -40.77 -20.49 35.00
CA ARG A 8 -41.91 -20.47 34.09
C ARG A 8 -42.36 -19.04 33.82
N GLU A 9 -42.40 -18.22 34.86
CA GLU A 9 -42.80 -16.81 34.80
C GLU A 9 -41.76 -15.99 34.04
N ILE A 10 -40.47 -16.21 34.29
CA ILE A 10 -39.38 -15.56 33.54
C ILE A 10 -39.48 -15.92 32.06
N ARG A 11 -39.69 -17.19 31.72
CA ARG A 11 -39.87 -17.61 30.32
C ARG A 11 -41.10 -16.95 29.67
N SER A 12 -42.23 -16.90 30.37
CA SER A 12 -43.44 -16.25 29.86
C SER A 12 -43.21 -14.77 29.60
N LEU A 13 -42.48 -14.09 30.48
CA LEU A 13 -42.13 -12.68 30.31
C LEU A 13 -41.14 -12.49 29.13
N SER A 14 -40.12 -13.35 29.02
CA SER A 14 -39.19 -13.34 27.89
C SER A 14 -39.90 -13.53 26.55
N GLN A 15 -40.91 -14.41 26.48
CA GLN A 15 -41.68 -14.58 25.25
C GLN A 15 -42.46 -13.32 24.87
N LEU A 16 -43.07 -12.63 25.85
CA LEU A 16 -43.78 -11.39 25.60
C LEU A 16 -42.85 -10.29 25.08
N VAL A 17 -41.69 -10.11 25.73
CA VAL A 17 -40.68 -9.13 25.30
C VAL A 17 -40.13 -9.49 23.93
N LEU A 18 -39.84 -10.77 23.69
CA LEU A 18 -39.37 -11.25 22.40
C LEU A 18 -40.37 -10.96 21.28
N ASN A 19 -41.66 -11.24 21.49
CA ASN A 19 -42.69 -10.98 20.48
C ASN A 19 -42.71 -9.50 20.07
N VAL A 20 -42.57 -8.59 21.03
CA VAL A 20 -42.48 -7.14 20.75
C VAL A 20 -41.21 -6.81 19.95
N LEU A 21 -40.06 -7.35 20.33
CA LEU A 21 -38.80 -7.08 19.60
C LEU A 21 -38.82 -7.64 18.17
N VAL A 22 -39.47 -8.79 17.95
CA VAL A 22 -39.66 -9.40 16.63
C VAL A 22 -40.67 -8.60 15.80
N GLU A 23 -41.77 -8.14 16.39
CA GLU A 23 -42.76 -7.27 15.71
C GLU A 23 -42.13 -5.98 15.18
N HIS A 24 -41.13 -5.45 15.89
CA HIS A 24 -40.37 -4.27 15.49
C HIS A 24 -39.13 -4.58 14.61
N GLU A 25 -38.98 -5.83 14.17
CA GLU A 25 -37.85 -6.30 13.34
C GLU A 25 -36.44 -6.09 13.94
N LEU A 26 -36.34 -5.94 15.27
CA LEU A 26 -35.07 -5.68 15.95
C LEU A 26 -34.27 -6.96 16.21
N VAL A 27 -34.96 -8.09 16.34
CA VAL A 27 -34.35 -9.41 16.60
C VAL A 27 -35.02 -10.49 15.75
N GLN A 28 -34.26 -11.53 15.45
CA GLN A 28 -34.71 -12.74 14.77
C GLN A 28 -34.94 -13.86 15.79
N SER A 29 -36.10 -14.50 15.73
CA SER A 29 -36.36 -15.69 16.55
C SER A 29 -35.64 -16.91 15.97
N LEU A 30 -35.01 -17.70 16.85
CA LEU A 30 -34.25 -18.90 16.50
C LEU A 30 -35.09 -20.21 16.51
N GLY A 31 -36.42 -20.11 16.66
CA GLY A 31 -37.37 -21.23 16.57
C GLY A 31 -38.29 -21.39 17.79
N GLU A 32 -39.31 -22.25 17.67
CA GLU A 32 -40.28 -22.53 18.74
C GLU A 32 -39.65 -23.31 19.93
N PRO A 33 -40.11 -23.06 21.16
CA PRO A 33 -39.66 -23.78 22.35
C PRO A 33 -40.23 -25.21 22.33
N GLU A 34 -39.52 -26.16 21.72
CA GLU A 34 -39.86 -27.57 21.90
C GLU A 34 -39.76 -27.96 23.39
N ILE A 35 -40.69 -28.82 23.81
CA ILE A 35 -41.09 -29.12 25.19
C ILE A 35 -40.02 -29.87 26.02
N ASP A 36 -38.79 -30.04 25.52
CA ASP A 36 -37.68 -30.74 26.21
C ASP A 36 -36.57 -29.79 26.72
N PRO A 37 -36.01 -30.00 27.94
CA PRO A 37 -35.46 -28.95 28.80
C PRO A 37 -33.97 -28.70 28.55
N GLY A 38 -33.62 -28.26 27.34
CA GLY A 38 -32.29 -27.75 27.01
C GLY A 38 -32.36 -26.27 26.67
N HIS A 39 -32.60 -25.39 27.65
CA HIS A 39 -32.81 -23.95 27.45
C HIS A 39 -31.84 -23.36 26.38
N LYS A 40 -32.39 -23.05 25.21
CA LYS A 40 -31.71 -22.37 24.08
C LYS A 40 -32.03 -20.87 24.14
N LEU A 41 -31.12 -20.05 23.59
CA LEU A 41 -31.40 -18.65 23.25
C LEU A 41 -32.65 -18.61 22.36
N LEU A 42 -33.61 -17.71 22.65
CA LEU A 42 -34.85 -17.61 21.88
C LEU A 42 -34.69 -16.71 20.65
N ALA A 43 -33.70 -15.81 20.66
CA ALA A 43 -33.43 -14.88 19.58
C ALA A 43 -31.98 -14.36 19.56
N GLU A 44 -31.61 -13.85 18.40
CA GLU A 44 -30.39 -13.10 18.11
C GLU A 44 -30.74 -11.76 17.44
N PRO A 45 -29.89 -10.72 17.57
CA PRO A 45 -30.07 -9.48 16.80
C PRO A 45 -30.13 -9.78 15.30
N LYS A 46 -30.98 -9.05 14.57
CA LYS A 46 -30.97 -9.09 13.09
C LYS A 46 -29.74 -8.31 12.59
N ASP A 47 -29.10 -8.76 11.51
CA ASP A 47 -27.86 -8.12 11.00
C ASP A 47 -28.05 -6.62 10.65
N ASP A 48 -29.25 -6.24 10.21
CA ASP A 48 -29.63 -4.84 9.87
C ASP A 48 -30.40 -4.12 11.00
N ALA A 49 -30.39 -4.63 12.24
CA ALA A 49 -31.16 -4.05 13.33
C ALA A 49 -30.66 -2.65 13.74
N ASP A 50 -31.59 -1.75 14.06
CA ASP A 50 -31.25 -0.45 14.64
C ASP A 50 -30.68 -0.63 16.06
N ALA A 51 -29.36 -0.58 16.15
CA ALA A 51 -28.63 -0.74 17.40
C ALA A 51 -29.01 0.31 18.46
N GLU A 52 -29.41 1.53 18.07
CA GLU A 52 -29.85 2.55 19.03
C GLU A 52 -31.21 2.22 19.65
N GLN A 53 -32.13 1.65 18.87
CA GLN A 53 -33.42 1.17 19.39
C GLN A 53 -33.23 0.00 20.37
N LEU A 54 -32.33 -0.93 20.05
CA LEU A 54 -31.97 -2.02 20.96
C LEU A 54 -31.35 -1.49 22.27
N ARG A 55 -30.45 -0.49 22.19
CA ARG A 55 -29.89 0.18 23.38
C ARG A 55 -30.97 0.89 24.20
N GLY A 56 -31.88 1.59 23.55
CA GLY A 56 -33.01 2.26 24.19
C GLY A 56 -33.96 1.29 24.89
N ALA A 57 -34.31 0.19 24.23
CA ALA A 57 -35.16 -0.87 24.80
C ALA A 57 -34.48 -1.53 26.01
N PHE A 58 -33.20 -1.86 25.91
CA PHE A 58 -32.45 -2.40 27.04
C PHE A 58 -32.34 -1.39 28.19
N MET A 59 -32.04 -0.12 27.90
CA MET A 59 -31.96 0.93 28.92
C MET A 59 -33.32 1.19 29.59
N TYR A 60 -34.43 1.04 28.86
CA TYR A 60 -35.76 1.07 29.46
C TYR A 60 -35.94 -0.05 30.49
N LEU A 61 -35.51 -1.28 30.20
CA LEU A 61 -35.54 -2.37 31.19
C LEU A 61 -34.69 -2.03 32.42
N VAL A 62 -33.46 -1.56 32.21
CA VAL A 62 -32.53 -1.17 33.28
C VAL A 62 -33.11 -0.08 34.17
N LEU A 63 -33.67 0.99 33.61
CA LEU A 63 -34.26 2.10 34.37
C LEU A 63 -35.45 1.66 35.23
N ASN A 64 -36.17 0.63 34.80
CA ASN A 64 -37.31 0.07 35.54
C ASN A 64 -36.88 -0.92 36.63
N THR A 65 -35.71 -1.55 36.50
CA THR A 65 -35.21 -2.55 37.46
C THR A 65 -34.07 -2.09 38.34
N ALA A 66 -33.53 -0.88 38.12
CA ALA A 66 -32.48 -0.30 38.93
C ALA A 66 -32.96 -0.04 40.37
N HIS A 67 -32.16 -0.49 41.34
CA HIS A 67 -32.34 -0.09 42.73
C HIS A 67 -31.49 1.14 43.02
N ALA A 68 -32.11 2.30 43.24
CA ALA A 68 -31.40 3.56 43.40
C ALA A 68 -31.68 4.17 44.79
N GLY A 69 -30.65 4.76 45.40
CA GLY A 69 -30.73 5.40 46.72
C GLY A 69 -30.51 6.91 46.66
N GLY A 70 -31.23 7.68 47.49
CA GLY A 70 -30.97 9.11 47.66
C GLY A 70 -31.00 9.92 46.35
N GLY A 71 -29.87 10.53 45.98
CA GLY A 71 -29.75 11.35 44.76
C GLY A 71 -29.87 10.57 43.45
N GLU A 72 -29.53 9.27 43.44
CA GLU A 72 -29.64 8.40 42.26
C GLU A 72 -31.11 8.12 41.94
N GLN A 73 -31.96 7.99 42.96
CA GLN A 73 -33.40 7.76 42.79
C GLN A 73 -34.07 8.94 42.06
N ALA A 74 -33.65 10.17 42.37
CA ALA A 74 -34.16 11.36 41.69
C ALA A 74 -33.76 11.38 40.20
N GLU A 75 -32.59 10.85 39.86
CA GLU A 75 -32.13 10.77 38.48
C GLU A 75 -32.86 9.69 37.68
N VAL A 76 -33.06 8.51 38.26
CA VAL A 76 -33.86 7.44 37.64
C VAL A 76 -35.31 7.89 37.42
N LEU A 77 -35.91 8.56 38.41
CA LEU A 77 -37.26 9.13 38.29
C LEU A 77 -37.35 10.25 37.24
N ARG A 78 -36.30 11.05 37.06
CA ARG A 78 -36.26 12.08 36.01
C ARG A 78 -36.34 11.48 34.61
N LEU A 79 -35.67 10.35 34.40
CA LEU A 79 -35.56 9.71 33.09
C LEU A 79 -36.69 8.71 32.81
N ASN A 80 -37.35 8.22 33.86
CA ASN A 80 -38.51 7.35 33.73
C ASN A 80 -39.58 7.66 34.81
N PRO A 81 -40.38 8.72 34.63
CA PRO A 81 -41.31 9.20 35.65
C PRO A 81 -42.54 8.29 35.86
N HIS A 82 -42.78 7.32 34.97
CA HIS A 82 -44.06 6.61 34.91
C HIS A 82 -44.05 5.17 35.47
N CYS A 83 -42.88 4.51 35.60
CA CYS A 83 -42.85 3.05 35.83
C CYS A 83 -41.95 2.55 36.99
N VAL A 84 -41.16 3.41 37.63
CA VAL A 84 -40.12 3.02 38.62
C VAL A 84 -40.69 2.45 39.95
N HIS A 85 -41.91 2.79 40.32
CA HIS A 85 -42.44 2.55 41.68
C HIS A 85 -42.98 1.13 41.94
N LEU A 86 -43.30 0.34 40.91
CA LEU A 86 -43.92 -0.99 41.08
C LEU A 86 -42.88 -2.10 41.32
N LEU A 87 -41.74 -2.04 40.64
CA LEU A 87 -40.68 -3.06 40.75
C LEU A 87 -39.81 -2.87 42.00
N GLN A 88 -39.82 -1.67 42.61
CA GLN A 88 -39.20 -1.41 43.91
C GLN A 88 -39.91 -2.12 45.08
N GLN A 89 -41.10 -2.66 44.86
CA GLN A 89 -41.83 -3.45 45.86
C GLN A 89 -41.35 -4.91 45.93
N LEU A 90 -40.55 -5.34 44.95
CA LEU A 90 -39.98 -6.68 44.90
C LEU A 90 -38.65 -6.74 45.67
N PRO A 91 -38.22 -7.93 46.12
CA PRO A 91 -36.89 -8.11 46.71
C PRO A 91 -35.81 -7.58 45.77
N THR A 92 -34.81 -6.89 46.33
CA THR A 92 -33.82 -6.06 45.61
C THR A 92 -32.95 -6.76 44.57
N GLN A 93 -33.05 -8.09 44.40
CA GLN A 93 -32.30 -8.87 43.40
C GLN A 93 -33.20 -9.43 42.29
N LEU A 94 -34.51 -9.56 42.53
CA LEU A 94 -35.44 -10.20 41.59
C LEU A 94 -35.60 -9.38 40.29
N PRO A 95 -35.79 -8.04 40.33
CA PRO A 95 -35.89 -7.24 39.11
C PRO A 95 -34.65 -7.31 38.23
N GLN A 96 -33.44 -7.22 38.80
CA GLN A 96 -32.18 -7.27 38.05
C GLN A 96 -31.97 -8.65 37.43
N LEU A 97 -32.31 -9.72 38.17
CA LEU A 97 -32.29 -11.09 37.67
C LEU A 97 -33.23 -11.26 36.46
N VAL A 98 -34.43 -10.69 36.51
CA VAL A 98 -35.37 -10.70 35.37
C VAL A 98 -34.78 -9.94 34.17
N THR A 99 -34.23 -8.74 34.37
CA THR A 99 -33.62 -7.96 33.27
C THR A 99 -32.46 -8.69 32.61
N VAL A 100 -31.57 -9.31 33.39
CA VAL A 100 -30.49 -10.12 32.80
C VAL A 100 -31.05 -11.33 32.06
N SER A 101 -32.08 -11.99 32.61
CA SER A 101 -32.71 -13.15 31.96
C SER A 101 -33.35 -12.78 30.63
N LEU A 102 -34.07 -11.66 30.58
CA LEU A 102 -34.63 -11.09 29.36
C LEU A 102 -33.54 -10.81 28.33
N ALA A 103 -32.46 -10.15 28.75
CA ALA A 103 -31.39 -9.78 27.85
C ALA A 103 -30.68 -11.00 27.26
N LEU A 104 -30.45 -12.02 28.08
CA LEU A 104 -29.87 -13.28 27.64
C LEU A 104 -30.79 -14.08 26.72
N MET A 105 -32.11 -14.04 26.92
CA MET A 105 -33.05 -14.83 26.11
C MET A 105 -33.52 -14.13 24.84
N CYS A 106 -33.62 -12.80 24.82
CA CYS A 106 -34.29 -12.01 23.78
C CYS A 106 -33.34 -11.30 22.80
N GLY A 107 -32.08 -11.74 22.69
CA GLY A 107 -31.13 -11.14 21.74
C GLY A 107 -30.53 -9.80 22.17
N LEU A 108 -30.61 -9.40 23.45
CA LEU A 108 -30.03 -8.14 23.95
C LEU A 108 -28.68 -8.34 24.66
N GLN A 109 -27.99 -9.46 24.38
CA GLN A 109 -26.71 -9.77 25.01
C GLN A 109 -25.63 -8.72 24.70
N PRO A 110 -25.49 -8.22 23.46
CA PRO A 110 -24.52 -7.17 23.15
C PRO A 110 -24.75 -5.90 23.98
N GLN A 111 -26.00 -5.45 24.11
CA GLN A 111 -26.37 -4.25 24.87
C GLN A 111 -26.11 -4.44 26.38
N LEU A 112 -26.36 -5.64 26.90
CA LEU A 112 -26.01 -5.98 28.28
C LEU A 112 -24.49 -5.86 28.51
N LEU A 113 -23.66 -6.37 27.61
CA LEU A 113 -22.20 -6.28 27.71
C LEU A 113 -21.70 -4.84 27.60
N GLU A 114 -22.23 -4.05 26.65
CA GLU A 114 -21.94 -2.62 26.53
C GLU A 114 -22.25 -1.87 27.84
N PHE A 115 -23.44 -2.11 28.40
CA PHE A 115 -23.90 -1.51 29.64
C PHE A 115 -23.00 -1.88 30.84
N LEU A 116 -22.62 -3.15 30.98
CA LEU A 116 -21.74 -3.57 32.08
C LEU A 116 -20.36 -2.90 32.00
N GLY A 117 -19.87 -2.58 30.79
CA GLY A 117 -18.58 -1.92 30.60
C GLY A 117 -18.61 -0.40 30.71
N CYS A 118 -19.73 0.24 30.34
CA CYS A 118 -19.81 1.70 30.17
C CYS A 118 -20.70 2.41 31.19
N ALA A 119 -21.59 1.71 31.90
CA ALA A 119 -22.54 2.36 32.80
C ALA A 119 -21.89 2.70 34.16
N PRO A 120 -22.41 3.74 34.84
CA PRO A 120 -21.93 4.15 36.16
C PRO A 120 -21.88 2.98 37.15
N ARG A 121 -20.83 2.95 37.97
CA ARG A 121 -20.56 1.85 38.91
C ARG A 121 -21.77 1.49 39.79
N TRP A 122 -22.44 2.49 40.36
CA TRP A 122 -23.57 2.27 41.28
C TRP A 122 -24.69 1.44 40.61
N LEU A 123 -24.80 1.52 39.29
CA LEU A 123 -25.81 0.86 38.51
C LEU A 123 -25.32 -0.47 37.93
N SER A 124 -24.18 -0.50 37.23
CA SER A 124 -23.67 -1.71 36.56
C SER A 124 -23.38 -2.85 37.54
N THR A 125 -22.90 -2.54 38.74
CA THR A 125 -22.58 -3.53 39.79
C THR A 125 -23.78 -4.38 40.23
N GLN A 126 -25.01 -3.87 40.11
CA GLN A 126 -26.24 -4.60 40.47
C GLN A 126 -26.52 -5.77 39.51
N TYR A 127 -26.05 -5.65 38.26
CA TYR A 127 -26.33 -6.62 37.21
C TYR A 127 -25.22 -7.67 37.05
N HIS A 128 -23.99 -7.40 37.51
CA HIS A 128 -22.89 -8.37 37.50
C HIS A 128 -23.18 -9.63 38.35
N ASP A 129 -23.64 -9.47 39.59
CA ASP A 129 -23.97 -10.62 40.44
C ASP A 129 -25.19 -11.38 39.90
N SER A 130 -26.21 -10.65 39.42
CA SER A 130 -27.41 -11.23 38.79
C SER A 130 -27.08 -12.06 37.56
N LEU A 131 -26.13 -11.61 36.73
CA LEU A 131 -25.60 -12.38 35.60
C LEU A 131 -24.89 -13.65 36.06
N ASN A 132 -24.03 -13.53 37.07
CA ASN A 132 -23.32 -14.69 37.60
C ASN A 132 -24.27 -15.76 38.16
N GLU A 133 -25.41 -15.36 38.73
CA GLU A 133 -26.44 -16.28 39.21
C GLU A 133 -27.27 -16.91 38.07
N THR A 134 -27.69 -16.13 37.08
CA THR A 134 -28.63 -16.55 36.03
C THR A 134 -28.00 -17.42 34.95
N LEU A 135 -26.73 -17.17 34.59
CA LEU A 135 -26.08 -17.76 33.42
C LEU A 135 -26.17 -19.29 33.39
N SER A 136 -25.89 -19.95 34.54
CA SER A 136 -25.89 -21.42 34.64
C SER A 136 -27.27 -22.05 34.54
N HIS A 137 -28.34 -21.27 34.76
CA HIS A 137 -29.71 -21.77 34.72
C HIS A 137 -30.35 -21.58 33.33
N LEU A 138 -30.00 -20.50 32.63
CA LEU A 138 -30.58 -20.17 31.33
C LEU A 138 -29.85 -20.80 30.15
N ILE A 139 -28.54 -20.96 30.23
CA ILE A 139 -27.75 -21.54 29.14
C ILE A 139 -27.08 -22.78 29.72
N ILE A 140 -27.56 -23.97 29.42
CA ILE A 140 -26.99 -25.20 30.01
C ILE A 140 -25.67 -25.58 29.31
N ASP A 141 -25.58 -25.29 28.01
CA ASP A 141 -24.40 -25.59 27.20
C ASP A 141 -23.21 -24.70 27.59
N LYS A 142 -22.20 -25.34 28.17
CA LYS A 142 -20.98 -24.68 28.65
C LYS A 142 -20.17 -24.04 27.54
N GLN A 143 -20.23 -24.57 26.32
CA GLN A 143 -19.53 -23.98 25.18
C GLN A 143 -20.20 -22.67 24.75
N LYS A 144 -21.53 -22.57 24.85
CA LYS A 144 -22.30 -21.33 24.57
C LYS A 144 -22.21 -20.29 25.69
N GLN A 145 -21.94 -20.70 26.92
CA GLN A 145 -21.69 -19.76 28.02
C GLN A 145 -20.38 -18.98 27.84
N LEU A 146 -19.37 -19.61 27.23
CA LEU A 146 -18.01 -19.09 27.19
C LEU A 146 -17.88 -17.70 26.52
N PRO A 147 -18.47 -17.44 25.33
CA PRO A 147 -18.45 -16.10 24.74
C PRO A 147 -19.05 -15.02 25.64
N LEU A 148 -20.11 -15.34 26.39
CA LEU A 148 -20.73 -14.40 27.32
C LEU A 148 -19.83 -14.14 28.53
N ILE A 149 -19.18 -15.19 29.05
CA ILE A 149 -18.20 -15.05 30.14
C ILE A 149 -17.08 -14.11 29.69
N CYS A 150 -16.44 -14.40 28.55
CA CYS A 150 -15.35 -13.58 28.02
C CYS A 150 -15.80 -12.16 27.65
N GLY A 151 -17.02 -11.99 27.13
CA GLY A 151 -17.62 -10.68 26.92
C GLY A 151 -17.75 -9.86 28.21
N VAL A 152 -18.18 -10.49 29.31
CA VAL A 152 -18.24 -9.83 30.62
C VAL A 152 -16.82 -9.50 31.14
N LEU A 153 -15.84 -10.36 30.90
CA LEU A 153 -14.45 -10.10 31.28
C LEU A 153 -13.87 -8.89 30.53
N ASN A 154 -14.20 -8.73 29.24
CA ASN A 154 -13.86 -7.53 28.46
C ASN A 154 -14.60 -6.29 28.96
N ALA A 155 -15.89 -6.40 29.28
CA ALA A 155 -16.66 -5.33 29.89
C ALA A 155 -16.04 -4.87 31.22
N VAL A 156 -15.53 -5.79 32.04
CA VAL A 156 -14.80 -5.46 33.27
C VAL A 156 -13.51 -4.66 32.99
N THR A 157 -12.75 -5.00 31.94
CA THR A 157 -11.60 -4.18 31.51
C THR A 157 -12.04 -2.75 31.20
N GLN A 158 -13.12 -2.58 30.43
CA GLN A 158 -13.66 -1.24 30.11
C GLN A 158 -14.14 -0.50 31.36
N ALA A 159 -14.86 -1.16 32.26
CA ALA A 159 -15.37 -0.56 33.49
C ALA A 159 -14.25 -0.10 34.43
N ILE A 160 -13.14 -0.86 34.52
CA ILE A 160 -11.96 -0.44 35.29
C ILE A 160 -11.35 0.85 34.69
N CYS A 161 -11.27 0.95 33.37
CA CYS A 161 -10.75 2.15 32.70
C CYS A 161 -11.62 3.39 32.89
N LEU A 162 -12.95 3.23 32.95
CA LEU A 162 -13.90 4.34 33.00
C LEU A 162 -14.30 4.76 34.42
N GLU A 163 -14.50 3.81 35.33
CA GLU A 163 -15.09 4.05 36.66
C GLU A 163 -14.12 3.77 37.84
N ASP A 164 -12.92 3.25 37.55
CA ASP A 164 -11.80 3.03 38.48
C ASP A 164 -12.19 2.34 39.81
N HIS A 165 -12.66 1.08 39.77
CA HIS A 165 -13.10 0.39 41.00
C HIS A 165 -12.78 -1.11 41.12
N ASP A 166 -12.34 -1.54 42.31
CA ASP A 166 -11.88 -2.91 42.59
C ASP A 166 -12.99 -3.97 42.60
N ALA A 167 -14.24 -3.57 42.84
CA ALA A 167 -15.37 -4.50 42.90
C ALA A 167 -15.53 -5.30 41.60
N PHE A 168 -15.22 -4.69 40.44
CA PHE A 168 -15.30 -5.33 39.12
C PHE A 168 -14.37 -6.56 39.01
N ILE A 169 -13.18 -6.50 39.62
CA ILE A 169 -12.24 -7.63 39.67
C ILE A 169 -12.86 -8.78 40.48
N GLY A 170 -13.51 -8.46 41.61
CA GLY A 170 -14.22 -9.44 42.43
C GLY A 170 -15.33 -10.18 41.66
N TYR A 171 -16.11 -9.46 40.86
CA TYR A 171 -17.15 -10.06 40.02
C TYR A 171 -16.57 -10.97 38.94
N ALA A 172 -15.52 -10.53 38.24
CA ALA A 172 -14.85 -11.34 37.23
C ALA A 172 -14.28 -12.65 37.81
N VAL A 173 -13.64 -12.59 38.98
CA VAL A 173 -13.10 -13.78 39.66
C VAL A 173 -14.22 -14.74 40.06
N ARG A 174 -15.34 -14.24 40.61
CA ARG A 174 -16.50 -15.09 40.96
C ARG A 174 -17.14 -15.71 39.72
N LEU A 175 -17.21 -14.99 38.61
CA LEU A 175 -17.74 -15.48 37.33
C LEU A 175 -16.88 -16.65 36.81
N LEU A 176 -15.56 -16.46 36.77
CA LEU A 176 -14.60 -17.50 36.38
C LEU A 176 -14.69 -18.71 37.30
N GLN A 177 -14.66 -18.52 38.61
CA GLN A 177 -14.76 -19.60 39.59
C GLN A 177 -16.05 -20.41 39.42
N ARG A 178 -17.18 -19.77 39.12
CA ARG A 178 -18.48 -20.44 39.03
C ARG A 178 -18.71 -21.15 37.69
N HIS A 179 -18.24 -20.59 36.58
CA HIS A 179 -18.65 -21.07 35.25
C HIS A 179 -17.53 -21.68 34.40
N LEU A 180 -16.27 -21.28 34.58
CA LEU A 180 -15.16 -21.82 33.80
C LEU A 180 -14.87 -23.28 34.21
N LEU A 181 -14.82 -24.20 33.24
CA LEU A 181 -14.39 -25.59 33.48
C LEU A 181 -12.86 -25.67 33.42
N ASP A 182 -12.21 -25.43 34.56
CA ASP A 182 -10.76 -25.30 34.69
C ASP A 182 -10.08 -26.42 35.51
N SER A 183 -10.83 -27.48 35.84
CA SER A 183 -10.33 -28.67 36.52
C SER A 183 -10.89 -29.96 35.91
N GLU A 184 -10.17 -31.06 36.08
CA GLU A 184 -10.57 -32.37 35.56
C GLU A 184 -11.95 -32.81 36.07
N GLU A 185 -12.25 -32.58 37.35
CA GLU A 185 -13.56 -32.86 37.96
C GLU A 185 -14.70 -32.12 37.24
N ARG A 186 -14.48 -30.84 36.90
CA ARG A 186 -15.49 -30.01 36.23
C ARG A 186 -15.61 -30.34 34.74
N LEU A 187 -14.49 -30.65 34.10
CA LEU A 187 -14.46 -31.12 32.71
C LEU A 187 -15.12 -32.49 32.55
N SER A 188 -15.18 -33.29 33.63
CA SER A 188 -15.83 -34.60 33.62
C SER A 188 -17.30 -34.55 33.17
N LEU A 189 -17.96 -33.40 33.37
CA LEU A 189 -19.33 -33.10 32.93
C LEU A 189 -19.53 -33.16 31.41
N LEU A 190 -18.46 -32.99 30.63
CA LEU A 190 -18.49 -33.03 29.17
C LEU A 190 -18.00 -34.40 28.66
N ARG A 191 -18.40 -34.80 27.45
CA ARG A 191 -17.80 -35.95 26.74
C ARG A 191 -16.41 -35.59 26.21
N THR A 192 -15.54 -36.58 25.96
CA THR A 192 -14.13 -36.38 25.57
C THR A 192 -13.93 -35.36 24.43
N ASN A 193 -14.62 -35.50 23.30
CA ASN A 193 -14.47 -34.55 22.18
C ASN A 193 -15.00 -33.15 22.52
N ALA A 194 -16.08 -33.08 23.32
CA ALA A 194 -16.62 -31.80 23.79
C ALA A 194 -15.67 -31.12 24.79
N ARG A 195 -14.93 -31.89 25.61
CA ARG A 195 -13.87 -31.37 26.49
C ARG A 195 -12.75 -30.74 25.66
N GLN A 196 -12.26 -31.43 24.63
CA GLN A 196 -11.18 -30.93 23.78
C GLN A 196 -11.58 -29.65 23.04
N ARG A 197 -12.80 -29.60 22.49
CA ARG A 197 -13.36 -28.39 21.85
C ARG A 197 -13.53 -27.24 22.84
N TYR A 198 -14.08 -27.52 24.02
CA TYR A 198 -14.26 -26.53 25.07
C TYR A 198 -12.92 -25.94 25.52
N LEU A 199 -11.90 -26.77 25.76
CA LEU A 199 -10.58 -26.30 26.17
C LEU A 199 -9.94 -25.40 25.11
N GLY A 200 -10.08 -25.73 23.82
CA GLY A 200 -9.58 -24.89 22.73
C GLY A 200 -10.29 -23.55 22.67
N ALA A 201 -11.62 -23.54 22.73
CA ALA A 201 -12.41 -22.31 22.76
C ALA A 201 -12.08 -21.45 24.00
N ALA A 202 -11.95 -22.08 25.18
CA ALA A 202 -11.62 -21.40 26.43
C ALA A 202 -10.23 -20.78 26.38
N MET A 203 -9.23 -21.51 25.87
CA MET A 203 -7.89 -20.97 25.70
C MET A 203 -7.88 -19.77 24.76
N HIS A 204 -8.45 -19.92 23.57
CA HIS A 204 -8.52 -18.87 22.55
C HIS A 204 -9.20 -17.58 23.09
N GLN A 205 -10.41 -17.70 23.63
CA GLN A 205 -11.17 -16.53 24.09
C GLN A 205 -10.57 -15.89 25.35
N LEU A 206 -9.94 -16.66 26.26
CA LEU A 206 -9.27 -16.08 27.42
C LEU A 206 -7.96 -15.37 27.02
N LEU A 207 -7.24 -15.86 26.01
CA LEU A 207 -6.09 -15.16 25.45
C LEU A 207 -6.51 -13.83 24.79
N ASP A 208 -7.64 -13.80 24.07
CA ASP A 208 -8.19 -12.53 23.53
C ASP A 208 -8.52 -11.53 24.62
N VAL A 209 -9.18 -11.97 25.70
CA VAL A 209 -9.47 -11.11 26.86
C VAL A 209 -8.18 -10.57 27.48
N MET A 210 -7.15 -11.40 27.58
CA MET A 210 -5.83 -11.01 28.08
C MET A 210 -5.15 -9.99 27.16
N LEU A 211 -5.17 -10.20 25.84
CA LEU A 211 -4.63 -9.27 24.85
C LEU A 211 -5.32 -7.91 24.96
N PHE A 212 -6.66 -7.90 24.98
CA PHE A 212 -7.44 -6.67 25.16
C PHE A 212 -7.10 -5.94 26.47
N ASN A 213 -6.90 -6.68 27.57
CA ASN A 213 -6.50 -6.09 28.85
C ASN A 213 -5.10 -5.47 28.81
N MET A 214 -4.13 -6.16 28.18
CA MET A 214 -2.76 -5.67 28.03
C MET A 214 -2.69 -4.45 27.10
N GLU A 215 -3.47 -4.43 26.04
CA GLU A 215 -3.62 -3.26 25.17
C GLU A 215 -4.19 -2.07 25.93
N ALA A 216 -5.24 -2.29 26.74
CA ALA A 216 -5.83 -1.26 27.60
C ALA A 216 -4.85 -0.72 28.65
N LEU A 217 -3.93 -1.56 29.15
CA LEU A 217 -2.86 -1.15 30.06
C LEU A 217 -1.86 -0.21 29.39
N ALA A 218 -1.51 -0.48 28.12
CA ALA A 218 -0.63 0.38 27.33
C ALA A 218 -1.31 1.68 26.87
N LYS A 219 -2.59 1.58 26.47
CA LYS A 219 -3.41 2.70 26.01
C LYS A 219 -4.87 2.49 26.44
N PRO A 220 -5.34 3.21 27.47
CA PRO A 220 -6.72 3.07 27.94
C PRO A 220 -7.73 3.35 26.81
N PRO A 221 -8.75 2.51 26.63
CA PRO A 221 -9.80 2.76 25.65
C PRO A 221 -10.58 4.03 26.01
N THR A 222 -10.92 4.82 24.99
CA THR A 222 -11.83 5.95 25.15
C THR A 222 -13.27 5.46 25.26
N ALA A 223 -14.10 6.15 26.05
CA ALA A 223 -15.52 5.85 26.10
C ALA A 223 -16.12 5.98 24.68
N PRO A 224 -16.82 4.95 24.18
CA PRO A 224 -17.44 4.98 22.87
C PRO A 224 -18.59 5.99 22.82
N ASP A 225 -18.94 6.50 21.62
CA ASP A 225 -19.97 7.53 21.46
C ASP A 225 -21.34 7.11 22.03
N TYR A 226 -21.67 5.83 21.92
CA TYR A 226 -22.91 5.26 22.48
C TYR A 226 -22.91 5.16 24.01
N ALA A 227 -21.77 5.32 24.68
CA ALA A 227 -21.71 5.27 26.15
C ALA A 227 -22.60 6.34 26.79
N LEU A 228 -22.85 7.45 26.09
CA LEU A 228 -23.77 8.51 26.52
C LEU A 228 -25.17 7.99 26.84
N VAL A 229 -25.65 6.95 26.14
CA VAL A 229 -26.96 6.32 26.42
C VAL A 229 -27.03 5.76 27.85
N TYR A 230 -25.91 5.29 28.37
CA TYR A 230 -25.79 4.70 29.70
C TYR A 230 -25.38 5.73 30.77
N THR A 231 -25.14 7.00 30.40
CA THR A 231 -24.70 8.01 31.36
C THR A 231 -25.83 8.48 32.28
N LEU A 232 -25.83 7.94 33.50
CA LEU A 232 -26.63 8.45 34.61
C LEU A 232 -25.68 9.18 35.57
N ARG A 233 -25.76 10.51 35.55
CA ARG A 233 -24.94 11.43 36.33
C ARG A 233 -25.40 11.47 37.79
N SER A 234 -25.04 10.47 38.58
CA SER A 234 -25.14 10.64 40.03
C SER A 234 -24.05 11.60 40.52
N ALA A 235 -24.43 12.51 41.41
CA ALA A 235 -23.62 13.65 41.81
C ALA A 235 -22.19 13.23 42.22
N ALA A 236 -21.21 13.95 41.68
CA ALA A 236 -19.78 13.74 41.88
C ALA A 236 -19.43 13.42 43.34
N VAL A 237 -19.06 12.16 43.60
CA VAL A 237 -18.26 11.84 44.78
C VAL A 237 -16.88 12.42 44.48
N SER A 238 -16.53 13.48 45.20
CA SER A 238 -15.19 14.06 45.21
C SER A 238 -14.21 13.03 45.78
N ILE A 239 -13.67 12.17 44.91
CA ILE A 239 -12.56 11.30 45.26
C ILE A 239 -11.28 12.11 45.04
N LYS A 240 -10.65 12.52 46.15
CA LYS A 240 -9.41 13.32 46.18
C LYS A 240 -8.14 12.49 45.89
N GLN A 241 -8.26 11.33 45.24
CA GLN A 241 -7.15 10.46 44.89
C GLN A 241 -7.09 10.31 43.38
N GLU A 242 -5.89 10.43 42.81
CA GLU A 242 -5.68 10.11 41.39
C GLU A 242 -6.05 8.63 41.17
N PRO A 243 -6.83 8.31 40.13
CA PRO A 243 -7.28 6.95 39.87
C PRO A 243 -6.10 6.06 39.44
N ASP A 244 -5.85 4.97 40.16
CA ASP A 244 -4.81 3.97 39.83
C ASP A 244 -5.34 2.88 38.90
N VAL A 245 -5.82 3.30 37.73
CA VAL A 245 -6.30 2.41 36.67
C VAL A 245 -5.22 1.39 36.26
N PRO A 246 -3.93 1.77 36.04
CA PRO A 246 -2.91 0.82 35.64
C PRO A 246 -2.63 -0.25 36.71
N GLY A 247 -2.62 0.10 38.00
CA GLY A 247 -2.46 -0.86 39.09
C GLY A 247 -3.61 -1.87 39.15
N LYS A 248 -4.84 -1.40 38.97
CA LYS A 248 -6.04 -2.27 38.93
C LYS A 248 -6.08 -3.18 37.70
N LEU A 249 -5.73 -2.65 36.53
CA LEU A 249 -5.60 -3.46 35.32
C LEU A 249 -4.53 -4.54 35.47
N ARG A 250 -3.36 -4.23 36.07
CA ARG A 250 -2.34 -5.25 36.37
C ARG A 250 -2.85 -6.32 37.35
N ASN A 251 -3.55 -5.92 38.40
CA ASN A 251 -4.14 -6.88 39.34
C ASN A 251 -5.16 -7.78 38.64
N TYR A 252 -6.00 -7.20 37.77
CA TYR A 252 -6.97 -7.96 37.01
C TYR A 252 -6.31 -8.91 35.99
N ALA A 253 -5.32 -8.43 35.23
CA ALA A 253 -4.49 -9.23 34.33
C ALA A 253 -3.90 -10.43 35.07
N ASN A 254 -3.34 -10.23 36.26
CA ASN A 254 -2.79 -11.31 37.07
C ASN A 254 -3.84 -12.39 37.39
N LYS A 255 -5.09 -12.01 37.70
CA LYS A 255 -6.20 -12.96 37.92
C LYS A 255 -6.65 -13.68 36.65
N LEU A 256 -6.61 -13.01 35.50
CA LEU A 256 -6.88 -13.63 34.21
C LEU A 256 -5.76 -14.61 33.83
N MET A 257 -4.49 -14.27 34.06
CA MET A 257 -3.34 -15.16 33.86
C MET A 257 -3.44 -16.42 34.72
N ASP A 258 -3.87 -16.29 35.99
CA ASP A 258 -4.16 -17.44 36.85
C ASP A 258 -5.25 -18.35 36.23
N ALA A 259 -6.28 -17.78 35.61
CA ALA A 259 -7.35 -18.54 34.97
C ALA A 259 -6.88 -19.25 33.69
N VAL A 260 -6.13 -18.55 32.83
CA VAL A 260 -5.49 -19.14 31.64
C VAL A 260 -4.56 -20.28 32.05
N GLN A 261 -3.77 -20.10 33.10
CA GLN A 261 -2.88 -21.13 33.62
C GLN A 261 -3.64 -22.39 34.06
N ARG A 262 -4.78 -22.25 34.75
CA ARG A 262 -5.60 -23.41 35.16
C ARG A 262 -6.18 -24.16 33.96
N VAL A 263 -6.68 -23.45 32.95
CA VAL A 263 -7.16 -24.07 31.70
C VAL A 263 -6.01 -24.79 30.97
N LEU A 264 -4.87 -24.13 30.83
CA LEU A 264 -3.68 -24.67 30.17
C LEU A 264 -3.18 -25.96 30.82
N GLN A 265 -3.23 -26.06 32.16
CA GLN A 265 -2.87 -27.28 32.89
C GLN A 265 -3.74 -28.49 32.54
N GLN A 266 -4.94 -28.28 31.99
CA GLN A 266 -5.83 -29.36 31.53
C GLN A 266 -5.58 -29.76 30.06
N VAL A 267 -4.70 -29.05 29.35
CA VAL A 267 -4.42 -29.31 27.93
C VAL A 267 -3.35 -30.39 27.82
N SER A 268 -3.78 -31.58 27.42
CA SER A 268 -2.86 -32.67 27.04
C SER A 268 -2.29 -32.46 25.63
N ILE A 269 -1.18 -33.14 25.32
CA ILE A 269 -0.62 -33.17 23.95
C ILE A 269 -1.67 -33.64 22.94
N THR A 270 -2.46 -34.65 23.29
CA THR A 270 -3.55 -35.15 22.43
C THR A 270 -4.63 -34.11 22.17
N THR A 271 -4.92 -33.25 23.15
CA THR A 271 -5.88 -32.15 23.00
C THR A 271 -5.32 -31.07 22.09
N PHE A 272 -4.04 -30.72 22.26
CA PHE A 272 -3.35 -29.76 21.41
C PHE A 272 -3.30 -30.22 19.94
N MET A 273 -2.97 -31.49 19.69
CA MET A 273 -2.97 -32.04 18.32
C MET A 273 -4.38 -32.06 17.70
N TYR A 274 -5.40 -32.35 18.49
CA TYR A 274 -6.80 -32.32 18.01
C TYR A 274 -7.21 -30.92 17.52
N TRP A 275 -6.67 -29.84 18.11
CA TRP A 275 -6.98 -28.47 17.69
C TRP A 275 -6.45 -28.11 16.29
N GLN A 276 -5.53 -28.88 15.73
CA GLN A 276 -5.06 -28.71 14.36
C GLN A 276 -6.15 -29.00 13.33
N GLU A 277 -7.15 -29.82 13.69
CA GLU A 277 -8.27 -30.17 12.82
C GLU A 277 -9.45 -29.18 12.94
N LEU A 278 -9.47 -28.37 13.99
CA LEU A 278 -10.59 -27.45 14.26
C LEU A 278 -10.43 -26.15 13.44
N PRO A 279 -11.50 -25.67 12.80
CA PRO A 279 -11.45 -24.39 12.08
C PRO A 279 -11.26 -23.23 13.05
N SER A 280 -10.51 -22.20 12.62
CA SER A 280 -10.51 -20.87 13.24
C SER A 280 -11.34 -19.92 12.36
N SER A 281 -11.80 -18.81 12.96
CA SER A 281 -12.35 -17.66 12.23
C SER A 281 -11.28 -16.91 11.42
N ARG A 282 -10.00 -17.07 11.77
CA ARG A 282 -8.88 -16.41 11.09
C ARG A 282 -8.45 -17.20 9.84
N LEU A 283 -8.47 -16.54 8.69
CA LEU A 283 -8.11 -17.10 7.38
C LEU A 283 -6.72 -17.77 7.40
N LEU A 284 -6.62 -18.99 6.84
CA LEU A 284 -5.41 -19.86 6.85
C LEU A 284 -4.97 -20.40 8.22
N TYR A 285 -5.68 -20.08 9.30
CA TYR A 285 -5.40 -20.62 10.62
C TYR A 285 -6.38 -21.72 10.99
N LYS A 286 -5.83 -22.74 11.67
CA LYS A 286 -6.61 -23.67 12.48
C LYS A 286 -6.56 -23.19 13.93
N LEU A 287 -7.47 -23.66 14.77
CA LEU A 287 -7.57 -23.21 16.16
C LEU A 287 -6.23 -23.29 16.91
N GLN A 288 -5.47 -24.37 16.69
CA GLN A 288 -4.13 -24.53 17.26
C GLN A 288 -3.19 -23.38 16.88
N GLY A 289 -3.07 -23.08 15.59
CA GLY A 289 -2.15 -22.05 15.08
C GLY A 289 -2.54 -20.66 15.56
N ASP A 290 -3.83 -20.39 15.66
CA ASP A 290 -4.36 -19.12 16.17
C ASP A 290 -4.03 -18.91 17.66
N ILE A 291 -4.21 -19.95 18.49
CA ILE A 291 -3.80 -19.93 19.89
C ILE A 291 -2.29 -19.70 20.04
N CYS A 292 -1.48 -20.35 19.20
CA CYS A 292 -0.02 -20.13 19.20
C CYS A 292 0.33 -18.67 18.89
N LEU A 293 -0.32 -18.07 17.88
CA LEU A 293 -0.10 -16.69 17.50
C LEU A 293 -0.55 -15.70 18.59
N GLN A 294 -1.72 -15.92 19.20
CA GLN A 294 -2.18 -15.15 20.36
C GLN A 294 -1.21 -15.25 21.54
N ALA A 295 -0.66 -16.44 21.80
CA ALA A 295 0.34 -16.63 22.84
C ALA A 295 1.63 -15.85 22.55
N GLN A 296 2.08 -15.84 21.29
CA GLN A 296 3.25 -15.06 20.86
C GLN A 296 3.03 -13.55 21.07
N GLN A 297 1.89 -13.02 20.62
CA GLN A 297 1.52 -11.62 20.80
C GLN A 297 1.43 -11.24 22.28
N LEU A 298 0.80 -12.10 23.09
CA LEU A 298 0.65 -11.87 24.52
C LEU A 298 2.00 -11.85 25.24
N LEU A 299 2.92 -12.75 24.91
CA LEU A 299 4.28 -12.74 25.48
C LEU A 299 5.05 -11.46 25.15
N GLN A 300 4.93 -10.95 23.92
CA GLN A 300 5.57 -9.70 23.52
C GLN A 300 5.06 -8.51 24.35
N LEU A 301 3.77 -8.47 24.67
CA LEU A 301 3.18 -7.44 25.54
C LEU A 301 3.58 -7.63 27.01
N LEU A 302 3.55 -8.86 27.52
CA LEU A 302 3.91 -9.18 28.91
C LEU A 302 5.39 -8.92 29.19
N ALA A 303 6.28 -9.14 28.22
CA ALA A 303 7.71 -8.86 28.36
C ALA A 303 8.02 -7.37 28.60
N GLN A 304 7.09 -6.48 28.24
CA GLN A 304 7.23 -5.04 28.46
C GLN A 304 6.84 -4.61 29.88
N ASP A 305 6.14 -5.46 30.65
CA ASP A 305 5.71 -5.18 32.03
C ASP A 305 6.56 -5.93 33.06
N GLU A 306 7.19 -5.20 34.00
CA GLU A 306 8.14 -5.77 34.97
C GLU A 306 7.52 -6.73 36.00
N ILE A 307 6.20 -6.65 36.22
CA ILE A 307 5.47 -7.44 37.21
C ILE A 307 4.86 -8.66 36.53
N LEU A 308 4.04 -8.43 35.50
CA LEU A 308 3.31 -9.49 34.80
C LEU A 308 4.25 -10.39 33.99
N GLY A 309 5.36 -9.85 33.47
CA GLY A 309 6.38 -10.63 32.77
C GLY A 309 7.03 -11.74 33.61
N LYS A 310 6.97 -11.65 34.95
CA LYS A 310 7.50 -12.67 35.88
C LYS A 310 6.49 -13.76 36.23
N HIS A 311 5.26 -13.68 35.74
CA HIS A 311 4.23 -14.67 36.02
C HIS A 311 4.57 -16.05 35.44
N LYS A 312 4.19 -17.14 36.12
CA LYS A 312 4.53 -18.52 35.71
C LYS A 312 3.95 -18.89 34.35
N LEU A 313 2.80 -18.31 33.99
CA LEU A 313 2.14 -18.52 32.69
C LEU A 313 3.09 -18.22 31.52
N CYS A 314 3.94 -17.18 31.62
CA CYS A 314 4.85 -16.79 30.54
C CYS A 314 5.75 -17.97 30.09
N LEU A 315 6.30 -18.73 31.05
CA LEU A 315 7.11 -19.91 30.76
C LEU A 315 6.28 -21.07 30.17
N GLN A 316 5.01 -21.18 30.53
CA GLN A 316 4.14 -22.26 30.08
C GLN A 316 3.63 -22.05 28.64
N ILE A 317 3.39 -20.80 28.24
CA ILE A 317 2.94 -20.47 26.88
C ILE A 317 4.09 -20.24 25.90
N GLN A 318 5.35 -20.22 26.37
CA GLN A 318 6.53 -20.05 25.52
C GLN A 318 6.57 -21.08 24.38
N ASN A 319 6.32 -22.35 24.65
CA ASN A 319 6.31 -23.39 23.61
C ASN A 319 5.22 -23.19 22.56
N PHE A 320 4.10 -22.55 22.92
CA PHE A 320 3.04 -22.20 21.97
C PHE A 320 3.50 -21.03 21.09
N ALA A 321 4.08 -20.01 21.72
CA ALA A 321 4.60 -18.84 21.03
C ALA A 321 5.75 -19.18 20.07
N ASP A 322 6.63 -20.11 20.45
CA ASP A 322 7.73 -20.58 19.61
C ASP A 322 7.22 -21.38 18.39
N ALA A 323 6.03 -21.97 18.48
CA ALA A 323 5.36 -22.69 17.40
C ALA A 323 4.41 -21.79 16.57
N ALA A 324 4.33 -20.49 16.88
CA ALA A 324 3.49 -19.56 16.13
C ALA A 324 4.08 -19.31 14.74
N GLN A 325 3.22 -19.36 13.73
CA GLN A 325 3.56 -18.97 12.37
C GLN A 325 2.81 -17.68 12.00
N THR A 326 3.53 -16.75 11.39
CA THR A 326 2.96 -15.55 10.81
C THR A 326 2.10 -15.90 9.59
N PHE A 327 1.31 -14.93 9.11
CA PHE A 327 0.46 -15.15 7.95
C PHE A 327 1.32 -15.37 6.70
N GLU A 328 2.40 -14.60 6.59
CA GLU A 328 3.40 -14.69 5.53
C GLU A 328 4.11 -16.06 5.51
N GLU A 329 4.56 -16.56 6.67
CA GLU A 329 5.16 -17.90 6.77
C GLU A 329 4.19 -19.01 6.33
N ARG A 330 2.90 -18.87 6.66
CA ARG A 330 1.88 -19.82 6.18
C ARG A 330 1.64 -19.70 4.67
N LEU A 331 1.68 -18.50 4.12
CA LEU A 331 1.61 -18.30 2.66
C LEU A 331 2.81 -18.96 1.95
N GLU A 332 3.98 -18.94 2.57
CA GLU A 332 5.17 -19.62 2.03
C GLU A 332 4.98 -21.13 1.93
N ASP A 333 4.38 -21.73 2.96
CA ASP A 333 4.14 -23.18 3.05
C ASP A 333 2.98 -23.67 2.14
N LEU A 334 2.10 -22.79 1.67
CA LEU A 334 0.93 -23.18 0.86
C LEU A 334 1.31 -23.73 -0.52
N PRO A 335 0.69 -24.80 -1.01
CA PRO A 335 0.83 -25.21 -2.41
C PRO A 335 0.28 -24.14 -3.35
N LEU A 336 0.71 -24.14 -4.61
CA LEU A 336 0.30 -23.11 -5.58
C LEU A 336 -1.22 -23.05 -5.76
N GLY A 337 -1.90 -24.21 -5.81
CA GLY A 337 -3.36 -24.27 -5.95
C GLY A 337 -4.11 -23.59 -4.80
N GLU A 338 -3.79 -23.93 -3.55
CA GLU A 338 -4.45 -23.31 -2.38
C GLU A 338 -4.13 -21.80 -2.27
N LEU A 339 -2.96 -21.35 -2.76
CA LEU A 339 -2.64 -19.94 -2.86
C LEU A 339 -3.54 -19.22 -3.89
N LEU A 340 -3.88 -19.87 -5.00
CA LEU A 340 -4.82 -19.32 -5.98
C LEU A 340 -6.24 -19.30 -5.42
N GLU A 341 -6.70 -20.39 -4.80
CA GLU A 341 -8.01 -20.44 -4.12
C GLU A 341 -8.15 -19.34 -3.05
N LEU A 342 -7.06 -19.01 -2.34
CA LEU A 342 -7.03 -17.86 -1.41
C LEU A 342 -7.26 -16.53 -2.12
N LEU A 343 -6.56 -16.33 -3.24
CA LEU A 343 -6.59 -15.07 -3.99
C LEU A 343 -7.89 -14.89 -4.77
N ASP A 344 -8.48 -15.98 -5.27
CA ASP A 344 -9.77 -15.97 -5.96
C ASP A 344 -10.96 -15.88 -4.97
N GLY A 345 -10.72 -16.06 -3.66
CA GLY A 345 -11.69 -15.89 -2.59
C GLY A 345 -12.45 -17.17 -2.21
N ASP A 346 -12.06 -18.32 -2.75
CA ASP A 346 -12.69 -19.62 -2.50
C ASP A 346 -12.44 -20.11 -1.06
N LEU A 347 -11.33 -19.71 -0.45
CA LEU A 347 -11.01 -20.02 0.96
C LEU A 347 -11.67 -19.07 1.97
N GLY A 348 -12.36 -18.02 1.51
CA GLY A 348 -13.04 -17.02 2.32
C GLY A 348 -12.64 -15.59 2.00
N GLU A 349 -13.30 -14.62 2.65
CA GLU A 349 -13.06 -13.20 2.41
C GLU A 349 -11.69 -12.76 2.97
N ALA A 350 -10.78 -12.39 2.07
CA ALA A 350 -9.46 -11.86 2.40
C ALA A 350 -9.45 -10.33 2.39
N SER A 351 -8.78 -9.72 3.37
CA SER A 351 -8.51 -8.28 3.35
C SER A 351 -7.51 -7.91 2.24
N GLN A 352 -7.53 -6.64 1.80
CA GLN A 352 -6.58 -6.16 0.78
C GLN A 352 -5.10 -6.39 1.15
N SER A 353 -4.74 -6.28 2.43
CA SER A 353 -3.38 -6.57 2.91
C SER A 353 -3.02 -8.05 2.79
N GLN A 354 -3.98 -8.95 3.03
CA GLN A 354 -3.76 -10.39 2.88
C GLN A 354 -3.66 -10.79 1.41
N LEU A 355 -4.49 -10.21 0.54
CA LEU A 355 -4.39 -10.40 -0.91
C LEU A 355 -3.05 -9.91 -1.45
N LEU A 356 -2.57 -8.74 -1.01
CA LEU A 356 -1.25 -8.22 -1.38
C LEU A 356 -0.12 -9.17 -0.96
N ALA A 357 -0.15 -9.69 0.27
CA ALA A 357 0.83 -10.66 0.76
C ALA A 357 0.78 -11.98 -0.06
N GLY A 358 -0.42 -12.43 -0.41
CA GLY A 358 -0.62 -13.57 -1.30
C GLY A 358 -0.04 -13.35 -2.69
N LEU A 359 -0.24 -12.18 -3.29
CA LEU A 359 0.32 -11.80 -4.60
C LEU A 359 1.85 -11.69 -4.55
N ASP A 360 2.40 -11.12 -3.48
CA ASP A 360 3.84 -11.08 -3.23
C ASP A 360 4.43 -12.50 -3.23
N GLN A 361 3.74 -13.44 -2.57
CA GLN A 361 4.16 -14.83 -2.52
C GLN A 361 3.88 -15.61 -3.81
N LEU A 362 2.87 -15.23 -4.59
CA LEU A 362 2.64 -15.80 -5.90
C LEU A 362 3.77 -15.42 -6.86
N LEU A 363 4.13 -14.13 -6.90
CA LEU A 363 5.19 -13.59 -7.76
C LEU A 363 6.60 -14.02 -7.33
N SER A 364 6.79 -14.43 -6.06
CA SER A 364 8.07 -15.01 -5.62
C SER A 364 8.33 -16.40 -6.24
N ARG A 365 7.28 -17.08 -6.71
CA ARG A 365 7.35 -18.40 -7.33
C ARG A 365 7.50 -18.23 -8.84
N ALA A 366 8.69 -18.54 -9.38
CA ALA A 366 9.00 -18.35 -10.80
C ALA A 366 7.99 -19.01 -11.77
N ILE A 367 7.40 -20.14 -11.39
CA ILE A 367 6.40 -20.89 -12.18
C ILE A 367 5.13 -20.04 -12.41
N ALA A 368 4.74 -19.19 -11.46
CA ALA A 368 3.50 -18.41 -11.55
C ALA A 368 3.50 -17.41 -12.72
N MET A 369 4.67 -16.94 -13.15
CA MET A 369 4.78 -15.97 -14.24
C MET A 369 4.64 -16.60 -15.64
N GLY A 370 4.66 -17.93 -15.75
CA GLY A 370 4.44 -18.65 -17.02
C GLY A 370 3.17 -19.49 -17.03
N SER A 371 2.31 -19.38 -16.02
CA SER A 371 1.08 -20.17 -15.88
C SER A 371 -0.13 -19.29 -16.15
N GLU A 372 -0.96 -19.68 -17.12
CA GLU A 372 -2.18 -18.96 -17.53
C GLU A 372 -3.12 -18.68 -16.34
N GLU A 373 -3.38 -19.69 -15.51
CA GLU A 373 -4.24 -19.58 -14.32
C GLU A 373 -3.68 -18.55 -13.31
N CYS A 374 -2.36 -18.54 -13.10
CA CYS A 374 -1.72 -17.59 -12.21
C CYS A 374 -1.77 -16.16 -12.78
N VAL A 375 -1.60 -15.99 -14.09
CA VAL A 375 -1.70 -14.70 -14.76
C VAL A 375 -3.13 -14.16 -14.69
N GLU A 376 -4.14 -15.01 -14.86
CA GLU A 376 -5.55 -14.63 -14.71
C GLU A 376 -5.84 -14.09 -13.30
N THR A 377 -5.42 -14.82 -12.26
CA THR A 377 -5.58 -14.37 -10.86
C THR A 377 -4.81 -13.07 -10.59
N MET A 378 -3.59 -12.91 -11.12
CA MET A 378 -2.85 -11.64 -11.04
C MET A 378 -3.59 -10.48 -11.72
N ALA A 379 -4.18 -10.72 -12.90
CA ALA A 379 -4.90 -9.72 -13.68
C ALA A 379 -6.17 -9.24 -12.95
N LYS A 380 -6.91 -10.15 -12.30
CA LYS A 380 -8.06 -9.79 -11.44
C LYS A 380 -7.66 -8.80 -10.34
N HIS A 381 -6.45 -8.94 -9.80
CA HIS A 381 -5.93 -8.13 -8.70
C HIS A 381 -4.92 -7.05 -9.12
N VAL A 382 -4.86 -6.68 -10.40
CA VAL A 382 -3.85 -5.74 -10.93
C VAL A 382 -3.85 -4.35 -10.27
N HIS A 383 -4.97 -3.97 -9.66
CA HIS A 383 -5.11 -2.73 -8.90
C HIS A 383 -4.32 -2.71 -7.58
N LEU A 384 -3.94 -3.88 -7.04
CA LEU A 384 -3.06 -4.03 -5.88
C LEU A 384 -1.58 -4.09 -6.26
N LEU A 385 -1.28 -4.36 -7.54
CA LEU A 385 0.09 -4.47 -8.03
C LEU A 385 0.74 -3.09 -8.22
N GLY A 386 2.07 -3.05 -8.15
CA GLY A 386 2.82 -1.80 -8.12
C GLY A 386 4.29 -1.99 -8.51
N TYR A 387 5.13 -1.01 -8.18
CA TYR A 387 6.53 -0.96 -8.63
C TYR A 387 7.33 -2.23 -8.31
N LYS A 388 7.21 -2.75 -7.08
CA LYS A 388 7.90 -3.97 -6.63
C LYS A 388 7.54 -5.16 -7.52
N HIS A 389 6.24 -5.36 -7.77
CA HIS A 389 5.71 -6.46 -8.56
C HIS A 389 6.15 -6.38 -10.03
N ALA A 390 6.03 -5.19 -10.65
CA ALA A 390 6.50 -4.98 -12.02
C ALA A 390 8.01 -5.22 -12.18
N LEU A 391 8.80 -4.86 -11.16
CA LEU A 391 10.23 -5.10 -11.14
C LEU A 391 10.54 -6.61 -11.08
N MET A 392 9.85 -7.37 -10.24
CA MET A 392 10.00 -8.82 -10.14
C MET A 392 9.73 -9.51 -11.48
N ILE A 393 8.64 -9.10 -12.16
CA ILE A 393 8.31 -9.60 -13.50
C ILE A 393 9.42 -9.27 -14.50
N CYS A 394 9.88 -8.02 -14.56
CA CYS A 394 10.97 -7.62 -15.45
C CYS A 394 12.26 -8.43 -15.20
N GLU A 395 12.58 -8.71 -13.94
CA GLU A 395 13.77 -9.48 -13.56
C GLU A 395 13.63 -10.96 -13.92
N HIS A 396 12.44 -11.54 -13.79
CA HIS A 396 12.14 -12.89 -14.28
C HIS A 396 12.32 -12.97 -15.81
N LEU A 397 11.71 -12.06 -16.58
CA LEU A 397 11.84 -12.02 -18.03
C LEU A 397 13.31 -11.92 -18.47
N ALA A 398 14.12 -11.14 -17.74
CA ALA A 398 15.55 -11.05 -18.03
C ALA A 398 16.33 -12.34 -17.72
N GLN A 399 15.91 -13.13 -16.72
CA GLN A 399 16.49 -14.45 -16.45
C GLN A 399 16.18 -15.42 -17.58
N ILE A 400 14.94 -15.39 -18.10
CA ILE A 400 14.52 -16.20 -19.25
C ILE A 400 15.36 -15.88 -20.49
N VAL A 401 15.55 -14.59 -20.80
CA VAL A 401 16.40 -14.15 -21.93
C VAL A 401 17.83 -14.67 -21.80
N LYS A 402 18.42 -14.60 -20.60
CA LYS A 402 19.78 -15.11 -20.35
C LYS A 402 19.85 -16.63 -20.52
N PHE A 403 18.88 -17.35 -19.96
CA PHE A 403 18.83 -18.80 -20.03
C PHE A 403 18.77 -19.31 -21.47
N LYS A 404 17.90 -18.73 -22.32
CA LYS A 404 17.82 -19.11 -23.75
C LYS A 404 19.09 -18.73 -24.52
N GLN A 405 19.72 -17.58 -24.22
CA GLN A 405 21.00 -17.20 -24.84
C GLN A 405 22.14 -18.17 -24.53
N GLU A 406 22.14 -18.77 -23.33
CA GLU A 406 23.13 -19.77 -22.91
C GLU A 406 22.90 -21.16 -23.54
N GLN A 407 21.68 -21.46 -23.98
CA GLN A 407 21.33 -22.74 -24.60
C GLN A 407 21.57 -22.79 -26.12
N GLU A 408 22.07 -21.70 -26.74
CA GLU A 408 22.27 -21.56 -28.20
C GLU A 408 21.00 -21.81 -29.06
N GLU A 409 19.84 -21.96 -28.43
CA GLU A 409 18.52 -22.04 -29.08
C GLU A 409 17.99 -20.61 -29.26
N VAL A 410 18.46 -19.92 -30.30
CA VAL A 410 17.81 -18.69 -30.77
C VAL A 410 16.60 -19.10 -31.61
N GLU A 411 15.53 -19.51 -30.94
CA GLU A 411 14.22 -19.60 -31.57
C GLU A 411 13.73 -18.22 -32.03
N GLU A 412 12.83 -18.21 -33.00
CA GLU A 412 12.25 -17.01 -33.61
C GLU A 412 11.59 -16.12 -32.52
N GLU A 413 11.62 -14.79 -32.70
CA GLU A 413 11.06 -13.79 -31.75
C GLU A 413 9.59 -14.07 -31.33
N ASN A 414 8.87 -14.92 -32.08
CA ASN A 414 7.46 -15.23 -31.88
C ASN A 414 7.16 -16.13 -30.67
N ASP A 415 8.09 -17.01 -30.24
CA ASP A 415 7.79 -18.01 -29.20
C ASP A 415 7.66 -17.38 -27.80
N PHE A 416 8.37 -16.28 -27.55
CA PHE A 416 8.29 -15.58 -26.27
C PHE A 416 6.99 -14.79 -26.08
N ASP A 417 6.51 -14.19 -27.17
CA ASP A 417 5.29 -13.40 -27.16
C ASP A 417 4.05 -14.30 -27.02
N GLU A 418 4.08 -15.52 -27.58
CA GLU A 418 3.01 -16.50 -27.35
C GLU A 418 2.96 -16.98 -25.89
N MET A 419 4.10 -17.18 -25.24
CA MET A 419 4.13 -17.68 -23.86
C MET A 419 3.86 -16.62 -22.79
N TYR A 420 4.34 -15.40 -22.99
CA TYR A 420 4.29 -14.32 -21.99
C TYR A 420 3.36 -13.17 -22.36
N GLY A 421 2.67 -13.25 -23.52
CA GLY A 421 1.78 -12.20 -24.02
C GLY A 421 0.78 -11.72 -22.96
N ASP A 422 0.05 -12.66 -22.33
CA ASP A 422 -0.96 -12.33 -21.32
C ASP A 422 -0.34 -11.71 -20.07
N LEU A 423 0.81 -12.20 -19.60
CA LEU A 423 1.53 -11.58 -18.48
C LEU A 423 1.93 -10.13 -18.80
N LEU A 424 2.39 -9.87 -20.03
CA LEU A 424 2.81 -8.55 -20.46
C LEU A 424 1.62 -7.60 -20.63
N CYS A 425 0.54 -8.07 -21.26
CA CYS A 425 -0.63 -7.28 -21.62
C CYS A 425 -1.59 -7.06 -20.45
N ASP A 426 -1.90 -8.09 -19.67
CA ASP A 426 -2.95 -8.05 -18.66
C ASP A 426 -2.42 -7.72 -17.26
N VAL A 427 -1.14 -8.01 -16.99
CA VAL A 427 -0.54 -7.79 -15.67
C VAL A 427 0.49 -6.67 -15.70
N LEU A 428 1.59 -6.82 -16.46
CA LEU A 428 2.74 -5.92 -16.35
C LEU A 428 2.44 -4.51 -16.87
N THR A 429 1.78 -4.39 -18.03
CA THR A 429 1.46 -3.10 -18.64
C THR A 429 0.46 -2.29 -17.80
N PRO A 430 -0.64 -2.88 -17.29
CA PRO A 430 -1.55 -2.17 -16.39
C PRO A 430 -0.89 -1.88 -15.02
N THR A 431 -0.05 -2.77 -14.50
CA THR A 431 0.73 -2.50 -13.28
C THR A 431 1.65 -1.28 -13.46
N PHE A 432 2.32 -1.16 -14.62
CA PHE A 432 3.11 0.01 -14.96
C PHE A 432 2.25 1.28 -15.04
N ALA A 433 1.06 1.20 -15.63
CA ALA A 433 0.14 2.34 -15.72
C ALA A 433 -0.33 2.83 -14.34
N ASN A 434 -0.50 1.92 -13.37
CA ASN A 434 -0.91 2.22 -11.99
C ASN A 434 0.21 2.82 -11.13
N CYS A 435 1.47 2.70 -11.56
CA CYS A 435 2.61 3.22 -10.81
C CYS A 435 2.68 4.76 -10.82
N THR A 436 3.36 5.30 -9.81
CA THR A 436 3.68 6.74 -9.77
C THR A 436 4.62 7.10 -10.92
N ILE A 437 4.62 8.37 -11.36
CA ILE A 437 5.52 8.86 -12.44
C ILE A 437 7.00 8.55 -12.11
N ALA A 438 7.39 8.67 -10.84
CA ALA A 438 8.76 8.39 -10.41
C ALA A 438 9.13 6.92 -10.59
N ASP A 439 8.18 6.02 -10.32
CA ASP A 439 8.39 4.58 -10.44
C ASP A 439 8.29 4.10 -11.90
N GLN A 440 7.40 4.70 -12.70
CA GLN A 440 7.35 4.50 -14.16
C GLN A 440 8.71 4.79 -14.81
N LEU A 441 9.37 5.89 -14.43
CA LEU A 441 10.71 6.21 -14.94
C LEU A 441 11.75 5.16 -14.53
N LYS A 442 11.71 4.68 -13.28
CA LYS A 442 12.63 3.63 -12.82
C LYS A 442 12.42 2.33 -13.59
N LEU A 443 11.16 1.92 -13.79
CA LEU A 443 10.80 0.73 -14.56
C LEU A 443 11.24 0.85 -16.01
N LEU A 444 11.01 1.99 -16.66
CA LEU A 444 11.48 2.25 -18.03
C LEU A 444 13.00 2.07 -18.13
N HIS A 445 13.75 2.68 -17.21
CA HIS A 445 15.21 2.54 -17.19
C HIS A 445 15.63 1.09 -16.99
N LYS A 446 15.01 0.39 -16.03
CA LYS A 446 15.34 -1.00 -15.73
C LYS A 446 15.05 -1.91 -16.92
N ARG A 447 13.88 -1.80 -17.54
CA ARG A 447 13.52 -2.58 -18.74
C ARG A 447 14.53 -2.35 -19.86
N ASP A 448 14.89 -1.11 -20.11
CA ASP A 448 15.87 -0.79 -21.14
C ASP A 448 17.26 -1.31 -20.79
N ASP A 449 17.66 -1.31 -19.52
CA ASP A 449 18.96 -1.83 -19.05
C ASP A 449 19.03 -3.35 -19.18
N LEU A 450 17.90 -4.02 -18.96
CA LEU A 450 17.72 -5.45 -19.16
C LEU A 450 17.54 -5.84 -20.64
N GLN A 451 17.46 -4.87 -21.56
CA GLN A 451 17.29 -5.05 -23.00
C GLN A 451 16.05 -5.89 -23.40
N LEU A 452 14.98 -5.84 -22.60
CA LEU A 452 13.79 -6.69 -22.80
C LEU A 452 13.07 -6.42 -24.14
N LEU A 453 13.18 -5.22 -24.68
CA LEU A 453 12.58 -4.83 -25.98
C LEU A 453 13.16 -5.57 -27.19
N LYS A 454 14.25 -6.32 -27.03
CA LYS A 454 14.82 -7.17 -28.09
C LYS A 454 14.14 -8.53 -28.20
N CYS A 455 13.39 -8.94 -27.16
CA CYS A 455 12.86 -10.30 -27.04
C CYS A 455 11.36 -10.33 -26.74
N PHE A 456 10.77 -9.22 -26.27
CA PHE A 456 9.37 -9.16 -25.87
C PHE A 456 8.69 -7.92 -26.44
N ASN A 457 7.45 -8.11 -26.87
CA ASN A 457 6.57 -7.04 -27.31
C ASN A 457 5.66 -6.53 -26.18
N PHE A 458 5.75 -5.24 -25.88
CA PHE A 458 4.96 -4.57 -24.83
C PHE A 458 3.81 -3.73 -25.38
N TYR A 459 3.53 -3.80 -26.68
CA TYR A 459 2.49 -2.99 -27.29
C TYR A 459 1.12 -3.64 -27.10
N MET A 460 0.11 -2.82 -26.81
CA MET A 460 -1.29 -3.24 -26.80
C MET A 460 -1.84 -3.16 -28.23
N PRO A 461 -2.91 -3.91 -28.56
CA PRO A 461 -3.49 -3.92 -29.91
C PRO A 461 -3.85 -2.53 -30.46
N ASP A 462 -4.27 -1.60 -29.58
CA ASP A 462 -4.69 -0.23 -29.92
C ASP A 462 -3.60 0.84 -29.70
N SER A 463 -2.38 0.44 -29.31
CA SER A 463 -1.29 1.35 -28.91
C SER A 463 -0.98 2.39 -29.98
N ASN A 464 -0.99 2.00 -31.26
CA ASN A 464 -0.70 2.93 -32.36
C ASN A 464 -1.77 4.01 -32.52
N GLU A 465 -3.06 3.65 -32.44
CA GLU A 465 -4.16 4.60 -32.60
C GLU A 465 -4.20 5.59 -31.43
N ARG A 466 -4.11 5.09 -30.19
CA ARG A 466 -4.04 5.92 -28.97
C ARG A 466 -2.86 6.89 -29.01
N ARG A 467 -1.70 6.41 -29.47
CA ARG A 467 -0.48 7.23 -29.60
C ARG A 467 -0.64 8.32 -30.65
N LEU A 468 -1.22 8.00 -31.81
CA LEU A 468 -1.49 8.99 -32.86
C LEU A 468 -2.48 10.06 -32.38
N GLU A 469 -3.57 9.65 -31.73
CA GLU A 469 -4.54 10.57 -31.14
C GLU A 469 -3.90 11.50 -30.09
N PHE A 470 -3.06 10.93 -29.22
CA PHE A 470 -2.30 11.71 -28.24
C PHE A 470 -1.45 12.80 -28.90
N PHE A 471 -0.68 12.45 -29.94
CA PHE A 471 0.18 13.42 -30.64
C PHE A 471 -0.62 14.44 -31.47
N ASN A 472 -1.75 14.05 -32.05
CA ASN A 472 -2.64 14.97 -32.77
C ASN A 472 -3.26 16.02 -31.83
N ASN A 473 -3.53 15.64 -30.58
CA ASN A 473 -4.10 16.53 -29.56
C ASN A 473 -3.04 17.18 -28.66
N LEU A 474 -1.75 16.90 -28.88
CA LEU A 474 -0.66 17.38 -28.03
C LEU A 474 -0.50 18.89 -28.17
N ARG A 475 -0.61 19.62 -27.06
CA ARG A 475 -0.30 21.05 -27.00
C ARG A 475 1.18 21.26 -26.63
N SER A 476 1.78 22.34 -27.11
CA SER A 476 3.19 22.67 -26.83
C SER A 476 3.47 23.16 -25.39
N ASP A 477 2.44 23.35 -24.57
CA ASP A 477 2.57 23.77 -23.17
C ASP A 477 2.89 22.57 -22.26
N ILE A 478 4.08 22.60 -21.64
CA ILE A 478 4.57 21.59 -20.70
C ILE A 478 3.57 21.34 -19.56
N LYS A 479 2.86 22.37 -19.08
CA LYS A 479 1.92 22.23 -17.96
C LYS A 479 0.69 21.39 -18.31
N ARG A 480 0.38 21.26 -19.60
CA ARG A 480 -0.77 20.49 -20.10
C ARG A 480 -0.37 19.12 -20.62
N LEU A 481 0.91 18.76 -20.52
CA LEU A 481 1.39 17.45 -20.92
C LEU A 481 0.84 16.38 -19.97
N LYS A 482 0.09 15.43 -20.50
CA LYS A 482 -0.30 14.21 -19.78
C LYS A 482 0.91 13.28 -19.71
N LEU A 483 1.81 13.54 -18.76
CA LEU A 483 3.11 12.88 -18.66
C LEU A 483 2.99 11.36 -18.43
N ALA A 484 2.08 10.90 -17.57
CA ALA A 484 1.86 9.47 -17.35
C ALA A 484 1.47 8.74 -18.65
N GLN A 485 0.59 9.34 -19.45
CA GLN A 485 0.19 8.80 -20.75
C GLN A 485 1.35 8.79 -21.76
N TYR A 486 2.20 9.83 -21.76
CA TYR A 486 3.42 9.83 -22.57
C TYR A 486 4.38 8.71 -22.16
N LEU A 487 4.58 8.49 -20.85
CA LEU A 487 5.45 7.42 -20.34
C LEU A 487 4.89 6.03 -20.66
N GLN A 488 3.57 5.86 -20.68
CA GLN A 488 2.93 4.64 -21.15
C GLN A 488 3.27 4.35 -22.62
N PHE A 489 3.25 5.35 -23.51
CA PHE A 489 3.69 5.13 -24.90
C PHE A 489 5.19 4.91 -25.03
N CYS A 490 6.01 5.48 -24.13
CA CYS A 490 7.43 5.13 -24.01
C CYS A 490 7.64 3.69 -23.52
N TRP A 491 6.69 3.16 -22.75
CA TRP A 491 6.67 1.75 -22.39
C TRP A 491 6.27 0.92 -23.63
N GLU A 492 5.08 1.10 -24.18
CA GLU A 492 4.58 0.27 -25.27
C GLU A 492 5.44 0.35 -26.56
N MET A 493 5.81 1.56 -27.00
CA MET A 493 6.47 1.80 -28.30
C MET A 493 7.50 2.95 -28.23
N PRO A 494 8.67 2.75 -27.58
CA PRO A 494 9.60 3.84 -27.27
C PRO A 494 10.14 4.54 -28.52
N VAL A 495 10.65 3.79 -29.51
CA VAL A 495 11.26 4.37 -30.72
C VAL A 495 10.25 5.20 -31.50
N GLN A 496 9.04 4.69 -31.71
CA GLN A 496 7.98 5.37 -32.45
C GLN A 496 7.48 6.61 -31.69
N THR A 497 7.37 6.54 -30.36
CA THR A 497 6.96 7.65 -29.51
C THR A 497 7.97 8.81 -29.56
N TRP A 498 9.26 8.50 -29.39
CA TRP A 498 10.32 9.51 -29.52
C TRP A 498 10.40 10.10 -30.92
N ARG A 499 10.20 9.27 -31.97
CA ARG A 499 10.09 9.73 -33.37
C ARG A 499 8.99 10.75 -33.58
N HIS A 500 7.77 10.47 -33.15
CA HIS A 500 6.66 11.39 -33.40
C HIS A 500 6.88 12.72 -32.70
N LEU A 501 7.38 12.70 -31.46
CA LEU A 501 7.73 13.91 -30.73
C LEU A 501 8.85 14.70 -31.45
N ALA A 502 9.86 14.02 -31.96
CA ALA A 502 10.97 14.66 -32.67
C ALA A 502 10.55 15.25 -34.02
N CYS A 503 9.66 14.59 -34.77
CA CYS A 503 9.10 15.14 -36.01
C CYS A 503 8.29 16.41 -35.76
N LEU A 504 7.51 16.47 -34.68
CA LEU A 504 6.79 17.68 -34.25
C LEU A 504 7.77 18.79 -33.86
N ALA A 505 8.82 18.45 -33.12
CA ALA A 505 9.87 19.39 -32.72
C ALA A 505 10.66 19.96 -33.90
N ALA A 506 10.94 19.15 -34.93
CA ALA A 506 11.57 19.58 -36.17
C ALA A 506 10.68 20.53 -36.99
N SER A 507 9.36 20.42 -36.85
CA SER A 507 8.39 21.22 -37.58
C SER A 507 8.03 22.54 -36.86
N CYS A 508 8.10 22.59 -35.53
CA CYS A 508 7.68 23.75 -34.75
C CYS A 508 8.59 24.01 -33.51
N PRO A 509 9.13 25.24 -33.34
CA PRO A 509 10.04 25.57 -32.23
C PRO A 509 9.46 25.38 -30.82
N ASP A 510 8.15 25.50 -30.64
CA ASP A 510 7.54 25.33 -29.33
C ASP A 510 7.53 23.85 -28.90
N TYR A 511 7.30 22.92 -29.82
CA TYR A 511 7.45 21.48 -29.56
C TYR A 511 8.91 21.06 -29.36
N ALA A 512 9.87 21.78 -29.96
CA ALA A 512 11.28 21.57 -29.64
C ALA A 512 11.58 21.85 -28.16
N ARG A 513 10.93 22.84 -27.54
CA ARG A 513 11.08 23.06 -26.08
C ARG A 513 10.53 21.90 -25.26
N LEU A 514 9.37 21.38 -25.65
CA LEU A 514 8.74 20.22 -25.01
C LEU A 514 9.63 18.97 -25.13
N TYR A 515 10.18 18.71 -26.32
CA TYR A 515 11.13 17.63 -26.57
C TYR A 515 12.32 17.72 -25.62
N TRP A 516 13.00 18.87 -25.55
CA TRP A 516 14.17 19.04 -24.67
C TRP A 516 13.84 18.92 -23.19
N HIS A 517 12.63 19.32 -22.80
CA HIS A 517 12.15 19.12 -21.44
C HIS A 517 12.05 17.63 -21.11
N LEU A 518 11.43 16.84 -21.99
CA LEU A 518 11.28 15.39 -21.83
C LEU A 518 12.60 14.62 -21.93
N VAL A 519 13.49 15.01 -22.84
CA VAL A 519 14.86 14.47 -22.91
C VAL A 519 15.60 14.67 -21.59
N THR A 520 15.46 15.84 -20.96
CA THR A 520 16.12 16.10 -19.67
C THR A 520 15.44 15.32 -18.53
N TYR A 521 14.12 15.19 -18.57
CA TYR A 521 13.33 14.55 -17.53
C TYR A 521 13.50 13.02 -17.53
N CYS A 522 13.58 12.41 -18.71
CA CYS A 522 13.74 10.97 -18.91
C CYS A 522 15.16 10.63 -19.43
N ALA A 523 16.20 11.34 -18.97
CA ALA A 523 17.53 11.33 -19.61
C ALA A 523 18.12 9.93 -19.90
N PRO A 524 18.10 8.96 -18.97
CA PRO A 524 18.63 7.62 -19.25
C PRO A 524 17.84 6.88 -20.34
N HIS A 525 16.50 6.93 -20.30
CA HIS A 525 15.63 6.36 -21.34
C HIS A 525 15.81 7.07 -22.70
N ALA A 526 15.90 8.41 -22.68
CA ALA A 526 16.09 9.21 -23.89
C ALA A 526 17.42 8.89 -24.58
N ALA A 527 18.50 8.71 -23.82
CA ALA A 527 19.83 8.40 -24.38
C ALA A 527 19.82 7.18 -25.32
N LYS A 528 19.01 6.16 -25.02
CA LYS A 528 18.89 4.93 -25.81
C LYS A 528 18.04 5.09 -27.07
N ASN A 529 17.09 6.03 -27.07
CA ASN A 529 16.09 6.16 -28.13
C ASN A 529 16.37 7.33 -29.10
N VAL A 530 17.06 8.37 -28.64
CA VAL A 530 17.37 9.55 -29.47
C VAL A 530 18.20 9.18 -30.70
N GLU A 531 19.10 8.21 -30.58
CA GLU A 531 19.91 7.70 -31.71
C GLU A 531 19.05 7.09 -32.82
N ALA A 532 18.18 6.13 -32.49
CA ALA A 532 17.25 5.53 -33.44
C ALA A 532 16.33 6.58 -34.10
N THR A 533 16.06 7.67 -33.38
CA THR A 533 15.24 8.77 -33.87
C THR A 533 15.99 9.71 -34.82
N LEU A 534 17.31 9.88 -34.63
CA LEU A 534 18.15 10.82 -35.37
C LEU A 534 18.14 10.55 -36.88
N VAL A 535 18.22 9.27 -37.27
CA VAL A 535 18.22 8.84 -38.68
C VAL A 535 17.00 9.38 -39.41
N GLN A 536 15.83 9.17 -38.83
CA GLN A 536 14.56 9.55 -39.46
C GLN A 536 14.33 11.06 -39.46
N ILE A 537 14.96 11.78 -38.52
CA ILE A 537 14.94 13.24 -38.49
C ILE A 537 15.82 13.79 -39.62
N LEU A 538 17.04 13.28 -39.80
CA LEU A 538 17.98 13.74 -40.83
C LEU A 538 17.52 13.37 -42.25
N LEU A 539 16.82 12.25 -42.41
CA LEU A 539 16.21 11.81 -43.68
C LEU A 539 14.90 12.52 -44.03
N ASN A 540 14.47 13.51 -43.25
CA ASN A 540 13.20 14.20 -43.47
C ASN A 540 13.30 15.24 -44.61
N ASP A 541 12.56 15.02 -45.69
CA ASP A 541 12.58 15.83 -46.91
C ASP A 541 11.57 17.00 -46.92
N ARG A 542 10.72 17.14 -45.89
CA ARG A 542 9.63 18.14 -45.85
C ARG A 542 10.11 19.58 -46.10
N PRO A 543 9.40 20.41 -46.88
CA PRO A 543 9.88 21.71 -47.37
C PRO A 543 10.05 22.82 -46.30
N HIS A 544 9.51 22.66 -45.08
CA HIS A 544 9.57 23.65 -43.99
C HIS A 544 10.35 23.17 -42.76
N TYR A 545 11.40 22.40 -43.01
CA TYR A 545 12.20 21.77 -41.98
C TYR A 545 13.11 22.77 -41.24
N ASN A 546 12.95 22.87 -39.92
CA ASN A 546 13.76 23.77 -39.10
C ASN A 546 15.15 23.18 -38.80
N LEU A 547 16.19 23.69 -39.48
CA LEU A 547 17.58 23.29 -39.27
C LEU A 547 18.09 23.51 -37.83
N GLU A 548 17.47 24.38 -37.03
CA GLU A 548 17.86 24.56 -35.62
C GLU A 548 17.66 23.29 -34.79
N PHE A 549 16.65 22.48 -35.12
CA PHE A 549 16.35 21.29 -34.31
C PHE A 549 17.42 20.21 -34.45
N PRO A 550 17.84 19.79 -35.66
CA PRO A 550 18.97 18.85 -35.81
C PRO A 550 20.28 19.42 -35.29
N ILE A 551 20.55 20.72 -35.46
CA ILE A 551 21.71 21.36 -34.82
C ILE A 551 21.64 21.19 -33.30
N SER A 552 20.46 21.34 -32.69
CA SER A 552 20.30 21.07 -31.26
C SER A 552 20.41 19.58 -30.90
N LEU A 553 20.09 18.66 -31.82
CA LEU A 553 20.32 17.22 -31.64
C LEU A 553 21.81 16.87 -31.58
N TYR A 554 22.65 17.57 -32.33
CA TYR A 554 24.11 17.46 -32.21
C TYR A 554 24.60 17.89 -30.81
N GLU A 555 23.89 18.81 -30.15
CA GLU A 555 24.16 19.22 -28.77
C GLU A 555 23.59 18.23 -27.72
N THR A 556 22.78 17.22 -28.11
CA THR A 556 22.12 16.26 -27.18
C THR A 556 23.08 15.50 -26.27
N PRO A 557 24.20 14.92 -26.76
CA PRO A 557 25.09 14.14 -25.89
C PRO A 557 25.63 14.99 -24.74
N VAL A 558 25.89 16.26 -25.02
CA VAL A 558 26.32 17.25 -24.03
C VAL A 558 25.20 17.56 -23.04
N LEU A 559 23.95 17.67 -23.51
CA LEU A 559 22.77 17.89 -22.68
C LEU A 559 22.47 16.71 -21.74
N LEU A 560 22.45 15.50 -22.27
CA LEU A 560 22.26 14.28 -21.49
C LEU A 560 23.41 14.05 -20.49
N GLY A 561 24.60 14.52 -20.85
CA GLY A 561 25.82 14.47 -20.07
C GLY A 561 25.97 15.54 -18.97
N GLY A 562 24.89 16.21 -18.58
CA GLY A 562 24.93 17.19 -17.49
C GLY A 562 25.14 18.64 -17.89
N MET A 563 24.81 18.98 -19.13
CA MET A 563 24.44 20.35 -19.49
C MET A 563 22.92 20.49 -19.60
N GLN A 564 22.35 21.64 -19.27
CA GLN A 564 20.93 21.90 -19.44
C GLN A 564 20.74 23.31 -19.99
N HIS A 565 19.71 23.47 -20.82
CA HIS A 565 19.25 24.79 -21.20
C HIS A 565 18.33 25.36 -20.12
N TYR A 566 18.62 26.57 -19.63
CA TYR A 566 17.73 27.33 -18.76
C TYR A 566 17.60 28.77 -19.24
N HIS A 567 16.50 29.41 -18.86
CA HIS A 567 16.27 30.81 -19.19
C HIS A 567 16.80 31.71 -18.07
N VAL A 568 17.72 32.60 -18.42
CA VAL A 568 18.17 33.66 -17.53
C VAL A 568 17.47 34.95 -17.91
N LEU A 569 16.86 35.60 -16.92
CA LEU A 569 16.39 36.98 -17.06
C LEU A 569 17.58 37.91 -16.99
N ARG A 570 17.97 38.48 -18.14
CA ARG A 570 19.00 39.53 -18.15
C ARG A 570 18.35 40.90 -18.12
N HIS A 571 18.84 41.73 -17.21
CA HIS A 571 18.57 43.17 -17.19
C HIS A 571 19.60 43.87 -18.06
N GLN A 572 19.18 44.47 -19.18
CA GLN A 572 20.03 45.42 -19.88
C GLN A 572 20.01 46.75 -19.11
N GLN A 573 21.15 47.12 -18.53
CA GLN A 573 21.32 48.35 -17.75
C GLN A 573 20.96 49.63 -18.52
N ARG A 574 21.01 49.60 -19.86
CA ARG A 574 20.76 50.78 -20.70
C ARG A 574 19.31 51.02 -21.14
N ARG A 575 18.38 50.07 -20.99
CA ARG A 575 16.99 50.23 -21.51
C ARG A 575 15.85 49.71 -20.63
N ARG A 576 16.10 49.28 -19.38
CA ARG A 576 15.08 48.68 -18.48
C ARG A 576 14.21 47.56 -19.15
N LYS A 577 14.68 46.96 -20.26
CA LYS A 577 14.00 45.83 -20.90
C LYS A 577 14.57 44.53 -20.33
N ARG A 578 13.69 43.70 -19.78
CA ARG A 578 13.99 42.32 -19.37
C ARG A 578 13.83 41.45 -20.59
N TYR A 579 14.87 40.72 -20.98
CA TYR A 579 14.76 39.68 -22.00
C TYR A 579 15.18 38.33 -21.42
N ARG A 580 14.51 37.27 -21.86
CA ARG A 580 14.83 35.89 -21.51
C ARG A 580 15.87 35.38 -22.50
N GLN A 581 17.07 35.05 -22.03
CA GLN A 581 18.09 34.41 -22.84
C GLN A 581 18.18 32.93 -22.45
N ARG A 582 18.14 32.02 -23.43
CA ARG A 582 18.43 30.59 -23.22
C ARG A 582 19.95 30.46 -23.07
N VAL A 583 20.40 29.97 -21.92
CA VAL A 583 21.83 29.74 -21.61
C VAL A 583 22.00 28.26 -21.29
N LEU A 584 23.10 27.69 -21.78
CA LEU A 584 23.50 26.32 -21.46
C LEU A 584 24.33 26.34 -20.16
N GLY A 585 24.08 25.40 -19.25
CA GLY A 585 24.90 25.28 -18.06
C GLY A 585 24.89 23.93 -17.38
N LEU A 586 25.81 23.78 -16.44
CA LEU A 586 26.10 22.52 -15.79
C LEU A 586 24.97 22.15 -14.81
N ASN A 587 24.32 21.03 -15.08
CA ASN A 587 23.41 20.38 -14.16
C ASN A 587 24.11 19.17 -13.52
N LEU A 588 24.39 19.30 -12.23
CA LEU A 588 25.13 18.32 -11.45
C LEU A 588 24.29 17.11 -11.02
N LYS A 589 22.97 17.15 -11.26
CA LYS A 589 22.06 16.02 -11.02
C LYS A 589 22.14 14.94 -12.11
N LEU A 590 22.75 15.25 -13.25
CA LEU A 590 22.88 14.36 -14.40
C LEU A 590 24.29 13.75 -14.44
N LYS A 591 24.41 12.56 -15.04
CA LYS A 591 25.67 11.82 -15.13
C LYS A 591 26.69 12.57 -16.00
N ALA A 592 27.91 12.72 -15.48
CA ALA A 592 29.01 13.27 -16.27
C ALA A 592 29.48 12.29 -17.35
N TYR A 593 29.90 12.81 -18.50
CA TYR A 593 30.40 12.02 -19.62
C TYR A 593 31.91 12.16 -19.80
N THR A 594 32.47 11.17 -20.47
CA THR A 594 33.89 11.06 -20.80
C THR A 594 34.19 11.61 -22.21
N PRO A 595 35.46 11.92 -22.52
CA PRO A 595 35.85 12.31 -23.86
C PRO A 595 35.53 11.24 -24.91
N ALA A 596 35.67 9.96 -24.56
CA ALA A 596 35.40 8.84 -25.46
C ALA A 596 33.91 8.72 -25.77
N GLU A 597 33.04 8.85 -24.77
CA GLU A 597 31.58 8.87 -24.96
C GLU A 597 31.15 10.05 -25.85
N LEU A 598 31.67 11.26 -25.60
CA LEU A 598 31.36 12.42 -26.44
C LEU A 598 31.82 12.22 -27.89
N GLN A 599 33.04 11.71 -28.10
CA GLN A 599 33.58 11.48 -29.43
C GLN A 599 32.80 10.39 -30.18
N SER A 600 32.44 9.30 -29.50
CA SER A 600 31.62 8.22 -30.09
C SER A 600 30.26 8.74 -30.57
N MET A 601 29.55 9.50 -29.71
CA MET A 601 28.25 10.07 -30.06
C MET A 601 28.35 11.12 -31.18
N GLN A 602 29.44 11.91 -31.19
CA GLN A 602 29.70 12.86 -32.27
C GLN A 602 29.93 12.12 -33.59
N ASN A 603 30.77 11.09 -33.61
CA ASN A 603 31.03 10.29 -34.80
C ASN A 603 29.74 9.66 -35.33
N MET A 604 28.94 9.04 -34.46
CA MET A 604 27.64 8.48 -34.84
C MET A 604 26.73 9.53 -35.50
N TYR A 605 26.62 10.74 -34.95
CA TYR A 605 25.85 11.81 -35.59
C TYR A 605 26.39 12.15 -36.99
N LEU A 606 27.71 12.22 -37.14
CA LEU A 606 28.37 12.54 -38.42
C LEU A 606 28.27 11.40 -39.44
N ASP A 607 28.30 10.15 -39.00
CA ASP A 607 28.04 8.97 -39.84
C ASP A 607 26.60 8.99 -40.35
N MET A 608 25.63 9.33 -39.49
CA MET A 608 24.23 9.48 -39.94
C MET A 608 24.05 10.66 -40.90
N CYS A 609 24.84 11.73 -40.74
CA CYS A 609 24.89 12.80 -41.73
C CYS A 609 25.43 12.31 -43.07
N ALA A 610 26.46 11.47 -43.07
CA ALA A 610 27.02 10.87 -44.28
C ALA A 610 25.97 9.98 -44.98
N ALA A 611 25.31 9.10 -44.23
CA ALA A 611 24.23 8.25 -44.76
C ALA A 611 23.08 9.08 -45.38
N ALA A 612 22.68 10.18 -44.74
CA ALA A 612 21.66 11.08 -45.29
C ALA A 612 22.12 11.76 -46.59
N LEU A 613 23.39 12.20 -46.67
CA LEU A 613 23.96 12.75 -47.91
C LEU A 613 23.94 11.72 -49.04
N GLU A 614 24.36 10.49 -48.76
CA GLU A 614 24.35 9.38 -49.72
C GLU A 614 22.94 9.12 -50.26
N GLN A 615 21.95 9.00 -49.36
CA GLN A 615 20.57 8.74 -49.74
C GLN A 615 19.97 9.88 -50.57
N PHE A 616 20.17 11.14 -50.16
CA PHE A 616 19.64 12.29 -50.89
C PHE A 616 20.29 12.48 -52.26
N THR A 617 21.57 12.11 -52.39
CA THR A 617 22.26 12.20 -53.68
C THR A 617 21.79 11.07 -54.62
N THR A 618 21.68 9.84 -54.10
CA THR A 618 21.17 8.67 -54.85
C THR A 618 19.72 8.87 -55.32
N ASN A 619 18.88 9.50 -54.49
CA ASN A 619 17.47 9.75 -54.80
C ASN A 619 17.22 11.09 -55.53
N GLU A 620 18.26 11.79 -55.96
CA GLU A 620 18.19 13.10 -56.65
C GLU A 620 17.38 14.17 -55.88
N GLN A 621 17.37 14.10 -54.54
CA GLN A 621 16.63 15.02 -53.67
C GLN A 621 17.45 16.30 -53.39
N TRP A 622 17.69 17.10 -54.43
CA TRP A 622 18.60 18.25 -54.40
C TRP A 622 18.28 19.31 -53.33
N SER A 623 17.00 19.52 -53.02
CA SER A 623 16.58 20.47 -51.98
C SER A 623 16.89 19.97 -50.56
N ALA A 624 16.82 18.66 -50.32
CA ALA A 624 17.23 18.04 -49.07
C ALA A 624 18.75 18.04 -48.93
N LEU A 625 19.46 17.74 -50.01
CA LEU A 625 20.93 17.77 -50.06
C LEU A 625 21.49 19.17 -49.73
N MET A 626 20.96 20.24 -50.33
CA MET A 626 21.39 21.62 -50.03
C MET A 626 21.17 21.99 -48.55
N ARG A 627 20.04 21.58 -47.97
CA ARG A 627 19.75 21.80 -46.54
C ARG A 627 20.71 21.02 -45.64
N MET A 628 21.10 19.82 -46.06
CA MET A 628 22.08 19.02 -45.32
C MET A 628 23.47 19.66 -45.35
N LEU A 629 23.89 20.23 -46.49
CA LEU A 629 25.12 21.01 -46.58
C LEU A 629 25.07 22.27 -45.69
N GLN A 630 23.93 22.99 -45.67
CA GLN A 630 23.71 24.11 -44.76
C GLN A 630 23.76 23.67 -43.29
N LEU A 631 23.21 22.50 -42.94
CA LEU A 631 23.28 21.94 -41.59
C LEU A 631 24.75 21.75 -41.16
N LEU A 632 25.56 21.10 -42.00
CA LEU A 632 26.96 20.79 -41.74
C LEU A 632 27.81 22.06 -41.57
N GLN A 633 27.57 23.09 -42.39
CA GLN A 633 28.22 24.40 -42.22
C GLN A 633 27.91 25.03 -40.85
N ARG A 634 26.72 24.79 -40.31
CA ARG A 634 26.27 25.39 -39.05
C ARG A 634 26.69 24.63 -37.80
N LEU A 635 27.22 23.41 -37.92
CA LEU A 635 27.75 22.64 -36.79
C LEU A 635 28.92 23.34 -36.08
N GLU A 636 29.78 24.05 -36.84
CA GLU A 636 30.88 24.82 -36.25
C GLU A 636 30.36 25.90 -35.28
N ALA A 637 29.24 26.54 -35.62
CA ALA A 637 28.62 27.52 -34.74
C ALA A 637 28.11 26.86 -33.45
N ALA A 638 27.54 25.66 -33.52
CA ALA A 638 27.12 24.89 -32.34
C ALA A 638 28.31 24.55 -31.43
N GLU A 639 29.42 24.06 -31.98
CA GLU A 639 30.66 23.74 -31.25
C GLU A 639 31.22 24.97 -30.52
N LYS A 640 31.30 26.12 -31.22
CA LYS A 640 31.72 27.39 -30.61
C LYS A 640 30.79 27.84 -29.48
N ARG A 641 29.47 27.65 -29.64
CA ARG A 641 28.48 27.95 -28.57
C ARG A 641 28.67 27.06 -27.35
N LEU A 642 28.88 25.76 -27.55
CA LEU A 642 29.12 24.80 -26.47
C LEU A 642 30.41 25.11 -25.70
N PHE A 643 31.51 25.39 -26.42
CA PHE A 643 32.77 25.76 -25.81
C PHE A 643 32.67 27.07 -25.00
N ALA A 644 32.08 28.12 -25.59
CA ALA A 644 31.88 29.40 -24.90
C ALA A 644 30.99 29.24 -23.65
N SER A 645 30.01 28.34 -23.68
CA SER A 645 29.14 28.07 -22.54
C SER A 645 29.87 27.35 -21.41
N SER A 646 30.67 26.32 -21.73
CA SER A 646 31.54 25.65 -20.74
C SER A 646 32.52 26.63 -20.09
N GLN A 647 33.13 27.51 -20.89
CA GLN A 647 34.08 28.50 -20.41
C GLN A 647 33.43 29.48 -19.41
N ARG A 648 32.21 29.96 -19.71
CA ARG A 648 31.45 30.82 -18.79
C ARG A 648 31.11 30.09 -17.49
N HIS A 649 30.74 28.80 -17.58
CA HIS A 649 30.45 27.98 -16.39
C HIS A 649 31.68 27.78 -15.51
N TRP A 650 32.81 27.45 -16.12
CA TRP A 650 34.08 27.34 -15.42
C TRP A 650 34.47 28.64 -14.72
N GLN A 651 34.31 29.79 -15.38
CA GLN A 651 34.55 31.10 -14.77
C GLN A 651 33.62 31.36 -13.58
N HIS A 652 32.33 31.02 -13.69
CA HIS A 652 31.36 31.16 -12.61
C HIS A 652 31.73 30.28 -11.40
N GLN A 653 32.04 29.00 -11.62
CA GLN A 653 32.46 28.08 -10.55
C GLN A 653 33.75 28.55 -9.86
N ARG A 654 34.69 29.13 -10.64
CA ARG A 654 35.92 29.71 -10.10
C ARG A 654 35.64 30.92 -9.20
N GLN A 655 34.69 31.77 -9.58
CA GLN A 655 34.27 32.90 -8.75
C GLN A 655 33.51 32.45 -7.49
N GLN A 656 32.66 31.43 -7.62
CA GLN A 656 31.93 30.86 -6.49
C GLN A 656 32.87 30.25 -5.45
N LEU A 657 33.86 29.46 -5.87
CA LEU A 657 34.89 28.93 -4.99
C LEU A 657 35.64 30.04 -4.25
N ARG A 658 36.04 31.11 -4.97
CA ARG A 658 36.70 32.28 -4.35
C ARG A 658 35.84 32.94 -3.27
N ARG A 659 34.54 33.08 -3.50
CA ARG A 659 33.60 33.65 -2.51
C ARG A 659 33.45 32.75 -1.28
N LEU A 660 33.36 31.43 -1.47
CA LEU A 660 33.26 30.47 -0.37
C LEU A 660 34.52 30.47 0.51
N MET A 661 35.70 30.54 -0.12
CA MET A 661 36.98 30.67 0.59
C MET A 661 37.09 32.01 1.35
N GLN A 662 36.60 33.11 0.74
CA GLN A 662 36.58 34.44 1.40
C GLN A 662 35.61 34.49 2.58
N ASN A 663 34.47 33.81 2.48
CA ASN A 663 33.42 33.83 3.49
C ASN A 663 33.59 32.76 4.59
N LYS A 664 34.71 32.01 4.60
CA LYS A 664 34.97 30.89 5.53
C LYS A 664 33.80 29.90 5.62
N ALA A 665 33.27 29.49 4.46
CA ALA A 665 32.20 28.51 4.37
C ALA A 665 32.65 27.13 4.91
N PRO A 666 31.72 26.22 5.25
CA PRO A 666 32.06 24.86 5.70
C PRO A 666 32.97 24.13 4.70
N MET A 667 33.93 23.34 5.21
CA MET A 667 34.89 22.56 4.40
C MET A 667 34.20 21.73 3.30
N GLU A 668 33.08 21.09 3.61
CA GLU A 668 32.30 20.29 2.67
C GLU A 668 31.80 21.12 1.46
N ALA A 669 31.36 22.36 1.69
CA ALA A 669 30.91 23.25 0.63
C ALA A 669 32.08 23.70 -0.28
N GLU A 670 33.28 23.89 0.28
CA GLU A 670 34.48 24.19 -0.48
C GLU A 670 34.95 22.99 -1.34
N GLU A 671 34.99 21.78 -0.76
CA GLU A 671 35.35 20.57 -1.49
C GLU A 671 34.40 20.30 -2.66
N ASN A 672 33.10 20.43 -2.44
CA ASN A 672 32.09 20.28 -3.50
C ASN A 672 32.29 21.32 -4.61
N ALA A 673 32.55 22.58 -4.26
CA ALA A 673 32.85 23.62 -5.24
C ALA A 673 34.15 23.34 -6.02
N ARG A 674 35.19 22.78 -5.39
CA ARG A 674 36.42 22.33 -6.06
C ARG A 674 36.15 21.18 -7.05
N ARG A 675 35.31 20.21 -6.68
CA ARG A 675 34.88 19.12 -7.57
C ARG A 675 34.15 19.66 -8.80
N HIS A 676 33.20 20.58 -8.61
CA HIS A 676 32.47 21.21 -9.72
C HIS A 676 33.37 22.02 -10.64
N LEU A 677 34.36 22.73 -10.10
CA LEU A 677 35.32 23.49 -10.90
C LEU A 677 36.19 22.56 -11.77
N LYS A 678 36.65 21.43 -11.22
CA LYS A 678 37.38 20.40 -11.98
C LYS A 678 36.54 19.83 -13.13
N LEU A 679 35.27 19.51 -12.85
CA LEU A 679 34.33 19.01 -13.85
C LEU A 679 34.10 20.04 -14.98
N ALA A 680 33.84 21.30 -14.62
CA ALA A 680 33.67 22.38 -15.59
C ALA A 680 34.91 22.58 -16.48
N ASN A 681 36.11 22.47 -15.91
CA ASN A 681 37.36 22.56 -16.68
C ASN A 681 37.50 21.40 -17.67
N ARG A 682 37.14 20.19 -17.26
CA ARG A 682 37.12 19.01 -18.14
C ARG A 682 36.21 19.23 -19.33
N TYR A 683 35.04 19.84 -19.13
CA TYR A 683 34.08 20.12 -20.20
C TYR A 683 34.59 21.18 -21.19
N CYS A 684 35.35 22.18 -20.73
CA CYS A 684 36.03 23.13 -21.61
C CYS A 684 37.01 22.40 -22.56
N SER A 685 37.85 21.53 -22.00
CA SER A 685 38.83 20.77 -22.79
C SER A 685 38.18 19.83 -23.79
N MET A 686 37.08 19.18 -23.41
CA MET A 686 36.34 18.28 -24.30
C MET A 686 35.66 19.05 -25.45
N HIS A 687 34.91 20.11 -25.16
CA HIS A 687 34.21 20.88 -26.19
C HIS A 687 35.16 21.62 -27.14
N HIS A 688 36.36 21.98 -26.68
CA HIS A 688 37.38 22.55 -27.55
C HIS A 688 37.85 21.56 -28.63
N ARG A 689 37.89 20.25 -28.31
CA ARG A 689 38.37 19.20 -29.22
C ARG A 689 37.34 18.78 -30.28
N MET A 690 36.04 19.05 -30.06
CA MET A 690 34.96 18.64 -30.97
C MET A 690 35.17 19.10 -32.42
N GLY A 691 35.64 20.33 -32.64
CA GLY A 691 35.88 20.85 -33.99
C GLY A 691 36.94 20.04 -34.74
N ASN A 692 38.04 19.68 -34.08
CA ASN A 692 39.09 18.84 -34.68
C ASN A 692 38.59 17.43 -34.97
N TRP A 693 37.78 16.85 -34.07
CA TRP A 693 37.18 15.53 -34.29
C TRP A 693 36.26 15.52 -35.52
N ARG A 694 35.41 16.53 -35.68
CA ARG A 694 34.54 16.66 -36.86
C ARG A 694 35.34 16.82 -38.16
N GLN A 695 36.38 17.66 -38.16
CA GLN A 695 37.22 17.89 -39.35
C GLN A 695 37.99 16.64 -39.80
N ASN A 696 38.31 15.74 -38.87
CA ASN A 696 39.03 14.50 -39.15
C ASN A 696 38.10 13.29 -39.37
N HIS A 697 36.79 13.51 -39.51
CA HIS A 697 35.82 12.43 -39.68
C HIS A 697 35.78 11.92 -41.13
N GLY A 698 36.50 10.83 -41.39
CA GLY A 698 36.75 10.29 -42.73
C GLY A 698 35.48 9.94 -43.53
N THR A 699 34.50 9.27 -42.90
CA THR A 699 33.27 8.82 -43.55
C THR A 699 32.48 10.01 -44.14
N LEU A 700 32.25 11.03 -43.32
CA LEU A 700 31.53 12.24 -43.71
C LEU A 700 32.29 13.01 -44.79
N PHE A 701 33.61 13.16 -44.64
CA PHE A 701 34.42 13.86 -45.61
C PHE A 701 34.41 13.18 -46.99
N GLY A 702 34.56 11.85 -47.01
CA GLY A 702 34.47 11.06 -48.24
C GLY A 702 33.13 11.21 -48.93
N GLN A 703 32.03 11.15 -48.17
CA GLN A 703 30.69 11.29 -48.74
C GLN A 703 30.37 12.71 -49.21
N LEU A 704 30.89 13.74 -48.52
CA LEU A 704 30.77 15.14 -48.96
C LEU A 704 31.41 15.38 -50.33
N ILE A 705 32.58 14.80 -50.58
CA ILE A 705 33.27 14.91 -51.89
C ILE A 705 32.40 14.26 -52.97
N LYS A 706 31.99 12.99 -52.75
CA LYS A 706 31.13 12.27 -53.70
C LYS A 706 29.86 13.03 -54.04
N SER A 707 29.13 13.49 -53.01
CA SER A 707 27.87 14.22 -53.18
C SER A 707 28.07 15.57 -53.90
N SER A 708 29.21 16.23 -53.68
CA SER A 708 29.56 17.48 -54.36
C SER A 708 29.94 17.27 -55.83
N ASP A 709 30.63 16.18 -56.14
CA ASP A 709 31.00 15.81 -57.52
C ASP A 709 29.76 15.39 -58.32
N GLU A 710 28.83 14.65 -57.71
CA GLU A 710 27.54 14.29 -58.31
C GLU A 710 26.64 15.51 -58.53
N LEU A 711 26.57 16.44 -57.56
CA LEU A 711 25.91 17.74 -57.75
C LEU A 711 26.49 18.53 -58.93
N ARG A 712 27.83 18.51 -59.08
CA ARG A 712 28.52 19.19 -60.18
C ARG A 712 28.20 18.52 -61.51
N ALA A 713 28.18 17.19 -61.56
CA ALA A 713 27.83 16.42 -62.75
C ALA A 713 26.37 16.61 -63.19
N ALA A 714 25.43 16.59 -62.24
CA ALA A 714 24.00 16.72 -62.49
C ALA A 714 23.55 18.14 -62.89
N ARG A 715 24.24 19.20 -62.42
CA ARG A 715 23.87 20.61 -62.67
C ARG A 715 24.67 21.32 -63.76
N LEU A 716 25.53 20.62 -64.50
CA LEU A 716 26.33 21.22 -65.59
C LEU A 716 25.50 21.73 -66.78
N GLN A 717 24.19 21.43 -66.87
CA GLN A 717 23.31 21.98 -67.92
C GLN A 717 22.57 23.28 -67.52
N ASP A 718 22.37 23.56 -66.22
CA ASP A 718 21.53 24.69 -65.72
C ASP A 718 22.23 25.52 -64.59
N PHE A 719 23.55 25.70 -64.68
CA PHE A 719 24.34 26.31 -63.60
C PHE A 719 24.20 27.84 -63.54
N ASP A 720 23.18 28.34 -62.85
CA ASP A 720 23.05 29.77 -62.52
C ASP A 720 23.63 30.09 -61.13
N VAL A 721 24.73 30.84 -61.12
CA VAL A 721 25.54 31.21 -59.95
C VAL A 721 24.73 32.08 -58.97
N GLU A 722 23.66 32.75 -59.42
CA GLU A 722 22.83 33.62 -58.57
C GLU A 722 21.99 32.85 -57.55
N ARG A 723 21.72 31.55 -57.76
CA ARG A 723 20.94 30.71 -56.82
C ARG A 723 21.71 30.25 -55.58
N LEU A 724 23.01 30.55 -55.47
CA LEU A 724 23.84 30.22 -54.30
C LEU A 724 23.83 31.30 -53.21
N GLN A 725 23.13 32.42 -53.41
CA GLN A 725 22.93 33.45 -52.37
C GLN A 725 21.57 33.29 -51.68
N LEU A 726 21.44 32.30 -50.79
CA LEU A 726 20.41 32.28 -49.72
C LEU A 726 20.95 31.59 -48.45
#